data_AF-A0A7W7D5J3-F1
#
_entry.id   AF-A0A7W7D5J3-F1
#
_cell.length_a   1.000
_cell.length_b   1.000
_cell.length_c   1.000
_cell.angle_alpha   90.00
_cell.angle_beta   90.00
_cell.angle_gamma   90.00
#
_symmetry.space_group_name_H-M   'P 1'
#
loop_
_entity.id
_entity.type
_entity.pdbx_description
1 polymer ?
#
loop_
_entity_poly.entity_id
_entity_poly.type
_entity_poly.pdbx_seq_one_letter_code
_entity_poly.pdbx_strand_id
1 'polypeptide(L)'
;MLLALVVVTTLTTGVTAATAAGPATAPAYAAVDDPPMDDVASWNMNGQMGGPGSAPGTGRPRTESRWTFVVQPMIRAGRDAVVIQEAGTEPPPRAFETRELRSANGGLVTEFRWDQGSDRGQHVPVNIYFMDSGQQRNGLAIATPQAADEAVQLPLHVADNDNLDPRPMMGVRFGAVWLFNAHAPSLGRNRDNGAEDVLETIRQFMHHRPVHERARMMADLNANPARMPEHFQRHIVRSFQPTHQGGSELDWTWMSDADQRTGHVERFGRDSDHWGLNIRLLPGCGQQPPWGLRAAAEPDCRAPVPGQMYRLFVGGDHSLVLKWTNVETLGGVIPMLFPPTESPREQLVPRFASRQNTYLLSDRLSGAGSLCLMRIPRGTAEVWTGECDPDNPDQQWELTRSQVLTPGPDDQEEMLPSSGTPESPMKLGPPTSSGVWDLKPWPSLSVMGLGSSTTYGEGSSDGNGFRDSAEYRFHGLGRFNQKAIFSAAAEENIGKKAAGKAVAGAADDTPRVDWVGSVRVGTMDDRDIEGWRGFTISQIADKAGCAVPTYRPNLITLIAGGNDVVFNVQMDTAIGRLEALIDQVSKDSPGVTVLVSGIQPLKPKDNPNANARGEAFTAQIPGMVDRLVARGLRVVYTDISALKLSEMRSDGVHPTDAGYDKIAEAFGKAAEEANDHGWIQEPNPPAANVGSSPCGSKDDGAGLPVDGNNKLGEGWDDRGVIQARQFPSSSRFWLTDVNKDRKAEFVVVDKDQNFRFWWNGGPSGDDWIPMVEGQNSYEPRAGAVGNQLRFGDVDGDGFPDCMVVDLQGGVSAYTWKDDNPSGSRMCMDKEKFAGGASVRTEGSAGSKLDIDPATKIRFADVTGGGRDDYLLIEPDGTTTAWYNQGYTVERTRQYLKWDSPQTISGALLLPREIRYADINGDKRADRILITANGGARAWINEGPKGLGGTYRDIGKIADDADVPPQDVQFADMDGDGKADFVRIGWTGVTHAWLNQLPADYFKTFHP
;
A
#
# COMPACT_ATOMS: atom_id res chain seq x y z
N MET A 1 -77.19 7.20 9.37
CA MET A 1 -77.86 7.03 10.69
C MET A 1 -77.34 8.11 11.64
N LEU A 2 -78.01 8.30 12.79
CA LEU A 2 -77.87 9.41 13.76
C LEU A 2 -76.40 9.69 14.18
N LEU A 3 -75.96 10.95 14.41
CA LEU A 3 -76.16 11.81 15.61
C LEU A 3 -75.79 11.10 16.94
N ALA A 4 -75.05 11.68 17.91
CA ALA A 4 -74.79 13.08 18.27
C ALA A 4 -73.36 13.26 18.89
N LEU A 5 -72.65 14.39 18.76
CA LEU A 5 -72.59 15.60 19.64
C LEU A 5 -72.07 15.30 21.08
N VAL A 6 -71.05 15.96 21.66
CA VAL A 6 -70.93 17.36 22.18
C VAL A 6 -69.40 17.66 22.38
N VAL A 7 -68.71 18.63 21.75
CA VAL A 7 -68.62 20.12 21.88
C VAL A 7 -68.08 20.68 23.23
N VAL A 8 -67.24 21.74 23.14
CA VAL A 8 -66.71 22.68 24.18
C VAL A 8 -65.27 22.41 24.68
N THR A 9 -64.29 23.33 24.78
CA THR A 9 -63.87 24.54 24.00
C THR A 9 -62.46 25.03 24.43
N THR A 10 -61.58 25.44 23.48
CA THR A 10 -60.51 26.50 23.58
C THR A 10 -59.37 26.37 24.63
N LEU A 11 -58.11 26.86 24.44
CA LEU A 11 -57.53 28.00 23.70
C LEU A 11 -56.06 27.75 23.24
N THR A 12 -55.65 28.43 22.15
CA THR A 12 -54.31 29.02 21.75
C THR A 12 -53.00 28.59 22.46
N THR A 13 -51.82 28.43 21.83
CA THR A 13 -51.16 29.10 20.65
C THR A 13 -50.26 28.08 19.87
N GLY A 14 -49.66 28.33 18.69
CA GLY A 14 -49.77 29.42 17.71
C GLY A 14 -48.76 29.32 16.54
N VAL A 15 -49.26 29.44 15.30
CA VAL A 15 -48.61 29.98 14.06
C VAL A 15 -47.34 29.32 13.48
N THR A 16 -47.44 28.73 12.27
CA THR A 16 -46.89 29.26 10.99
C THR A 16 -47.11 28.31 9.81
N ALA A 17 -47.62 28.82 8.68
CA ALA A 17 -47.31 28.33 7.32
C ALA A 17 -47.85 29.33 6.28
N ALA A 18 -46.97 29.91 5.47
CA ALA A 18 -47.32 30.62 4.23
C ALA A 18 -46.39 30.13 3.12
N THR A 19 -46.96 29.87 1.94
CA THR A 19 -46.30 29.15 0.84
C THR A 19 -45.42 30.05 -0.03
N ALA A 20 -44.33 29.49 -0.57
CA ALA A 20 -43.56 30.08 -1.66
C ALA A 20 -43.33 29.03 -2.77
N ALA A 21 -43.23 29.50 -4.01
CA ALA A 21 -43.15 28.65 -5.20
C ALA A 21 -41.77 27.97 -5.35
N GLY A 22 -41.75 26.77 -5.94
CA GLY A 22 -40.51 26.00 -6.15
C GLY A 22 -39.74 26.43 -7.41
N PRO A 23 -38.39 26.36 -7.39
CA PRO A 23 -37.55 26.45 -8.58
C PRO A 23 -37.40 25.08 -9.28
N ALA A 24 -36.85 25.11 -10.50
CA ALA A 24 -36.75 23.95 -11.38
C ALA A 24 -35.75 22.88 -10.93
N THR A 25 -36.01 21.63 -11.32
CA THR A 25 -35.08 20.50 -11.20
C THR A 25 -33.84 20.72 -12.06
N ALA A 26 -32.65 20.61 -11.46
CA ALA A 26 -31.41 20.43 -12.21
C ALA A 26 -31.43 19.08 -12.96
N PRO A 27 -30.79 18.96 -14.14
CA PRO A 27 -30.70 17.69 -14.86
C PRO A 27 -29.75 16.72 -14.15
N ALA A 28 -29.99 15.42 -14.32
CA ALA A 28 -29.10 14.39 -13.82
C ALA A 28 -27.72 14.50 -14.48
N TYR A 29 -26.65 14.37 -13.68
CA TYR A 29 -25.31 14.14 -14.20
C TYR A 29 -25.30 12.77 -14.89
N ALA A 30 -25.06 12.77 -16.21
CA ALA A 30 -24.47 11.60 -16.86
C ALA A 30 -23.06 11.40 -16.30
N ALA A 31 -22.54 10.17 -16.34
CA ALA A 31 -21.13 9.93 -16.09
C ALA A 31 -20.32 10.81 -17.06
N VAL A 32 -19.64 11.80 -16.51
CA VAL A 32 -18.63 12.58 -17.23
C VAL A 32 -17.40 11.69 -17.24
N ASP A 33 -16.81 11.44 -18.41
CA ASP A 33 -15.50 10.80 -18.48
C ASP A 33 -14.55 11.57 -17.55
N ASP A 34 -13.86 10.86 -16.64
CA ASP A 34 -12.91 11.47 -15.70
C ASP A 34 -11.98 12.39 -16.49
N PRO A 35 -11.96 13.71 -16.23
CA PRO A 35 -11.37 14.63 -17.17
C PRO A 35 -9.85 14.40 -17.18
N PRO A 36 -9.22 14.28 -18.37
CA PRO A 36 -7.78 14.10 -18.42
C PRO A 36 -7.12 15.32 -17.75
N MET A 37 -6.13 15.02 -16.92
CA MET A 37 -5.17 15.98 -16.35
C MET A 37 -3.76 15.60 -16.79
N ASP A 38 -3.68 15.12 -18.03
CA ASP A 38 -2.53 14.44 -18.60
C ASP A 38 -1.70 15.37 -19.51
N ASP A 39 -2.20 16.56 -19.88
CA ASP A 39 -1.44 17.63 -20.53
C ASP A 39 -1.61 18.98 -19.80
N VAL A 40 -0.71 19.24 -18.85
CA VAL A 40 -0.71 20.40 -17.95
C VAL A 40 0.51 21.28 -18.24
N ALA A 41 0.39 22.60 -18.09
CA ALA A 41 1.56 23.50 -18.09
C ALA A 41 1.85 24.06 -16.70
N SER A 42 3.11 24.40 -16.39
CA SER A 42 3.50 25.13 -15.18
C SER A 42 4.37 26.34 -15.51
N TRP A 43 4.26 27.44 -14.76
CA TRP A 43 5.08 28.65 -14.97
C TRP A 43 5.14 29.58 -13.75
N ASN A 44 6.36 29.93 -13.31
CA ASN A 44 6.59 31.05 -12.41
C ASN A 44 6.50 32.40 -13.19
N MET A 45 5.57 33.27 -12.78
CA MET A 45 5.26 34.55 -13.44
C MET A 45 6.13 35.74 -12.97
N ASN A 46 6.99 35.55 -11.96
CA ASN A 46 7.83 36.59 -11.32
C ASN A 46 6.99 37.77 -10.77
N GLY A 47 5.87 37.46 -10.11
CA GLY A 47 5.08 38.43 -9.34
C GLY A 47 4.52 39.63 -10.12
N GLN A 48 4.56 39.60 -11.45
CA GLN A 48 4.35 40.76 -12.33
C GLN A 48 3.03 40.67 -13.08
N MET A 49 2.09 41.56 -12.76
CA MET A 49 0.82 41.65 -13.47
C MET A 49 0.95 42.20 -14.91
N GLY A 50 2.05 42.89 -15.25
CA GLY A 50 2.28 43.53 -16.54
C GLY A 50 3.60 43.15 -17.22
N GLY A 51 3.66 43.35 -18.54
CA GLY A 51 4.88 43.21 -19.36
C GLY A 51 4.92 44.22 -20.50
N PRO A 52 6.06 44.35 -21.22
CA PRO A 52 6.22 45.27 -22.34
C PRO A 52 5.47 44.79 -23.59
N GLY A 53 4.17 45.08 -23.68
CA GLY A 53 3.36 44.84 -24.86
C GLY A 53 3.61 45.87 -25.96
N SER A 54 3.85 45.40 -27.19
CA SER A 54 3.84 46.25 -28.39
C SER A 54 2.76 45.78 -29.36
N ALA A 55 1.73 46.63 -29.56
CA ALA A 55 0.61 46.27 -30.41
C ALA A 55 1.04 46.17 -31.89
N PRO A 56 0.69 45.07 -32.62
CA PRO A 56 1.13 44.83 -33.99
C PRO A 56 0.91 46.04 -34.90
N GLY A 57 1.99 46.55 -35.49
CA GLY A 57 1.95 47.63 -36.48
C GLY A 57 1.76 49.06 -35.93
N THR A 58 1.79 49.31 -34.61
CA THR A 58 1.57 50.68 -34.07
C THR A 58 2.70 51.26 -33.21
N GLY A 59 3.65 50.44 -32.74
CA GLY A 59 4.86 50.91 -32.06
C GLY A 59 4.66 51.69 -30.75
N ARG A 60 3.46 51.70 -30.17
CA ARG A 60 3.17 52.32 -28.87
C ARG A 60 3.25 51.28 -27.75
N PRO A 61 3.97 51.56 -26.63
CA PRO A 61 3.95 50.68 -25.47
C PRO A 61 2.54 50.63 -24.86
N ARG A 62 2.11 49.43 -24.48
CA ARG A 62 1.00 49.24 -23.53
C ARG A 62 1.49 48.36 -22.38
N THR A 63 1.07 48.70 -21.17
CA THR A 63 1.11 47.77 -20.02
C THR A 63 -0.01 46.75 -20.23
N GLU A 64 0.30 45.64 -20.88
CA GLU A 64 -0.63 44.54 -21.11
C GLU A 64 -0.47 43.47 -20.03
N SER A 65 -1.58 42.82 -19.67
CA SER A 65 -1.58 41.86 -18.56
C SER A 65 -0.93 40.55 -18.97
N ARG A 66 0.00 40.05 -18.15
CA ARG A 66 0.68 38.76 -18.39
C ARG A 66 -0.33 37.62 -18.47
N TRP A 67 -1.38 37.64 -17.65
CA TRP A 67 -2.51 36.69 -17.77
C TRP A 67 -3.04 36.61 -19.22
N THR A 68 -3.39 37.74 -19.82
CA THR A 68 -3.94 37.82 -21.19
C THR A 68 -2.91 37.40 -22.26
N PHE A 69 -1.65 37.81 -22.13
CA PHE A 69 -0.64 37.56 -23.17
C PHE A 69 0.10 36.21 -23.04
N VAL A 70 0.15 35.63 -21.83
CA VAL A 70 0.88 34.40 -21.52
C VAL A 70 -0.05 33.23 -21.21
N VAL A 71 -0.91 33.37 -20.20
CA VAL A 71 -1.74 32.26 -19.68
C VAL A 71 -2.88 31.92 -20.64
N GLN A 72 -3.60 32.94 -21.15
CA GLN A 72 -4.70 32.72 -22.10
C GLN A 72 -4.27 31.92 -23.35
N PRO A 73 -3.13 32.20 -24.01
CA PRO A 73 -2.66 31.39 -25.12
C PRO A 73 -2.29 29.94 -24.76
N MET A 74 -1.90 29.64 -23.52
CA MET A 74 -1.70 28.24 -23.09
C MET A 74 -3.03 27.49 -23.01
N ILE A 75 -4.03 28.07 -22.33
CA ILE A 75 -5.37 27.46 -22.22
C ILE A 75 -6.03 27.32 -23.59
N ARG A 76 -5.93 28.35 -24.45
CA ARG A 76 -6.43 28.31 -25.84
C ARG A 76 -5.69 27.31 -26.73
N ALA A 77 -4.54 26.79 -26.33
CA ALA A 77 -3.84 25.70 -27.02
C ALA A 77 -4.36 24.29 -26.63
N GLY A 78 -5.37 24.20 -25.75
CA GLY A 78 -6.01 22.94 -25.37
C GLY A 78 -5.32 22.18 -24.23
N ARG A 79 -4.65 22.88 -23.30
CA ARG A 79 -4.12 22.27 -22.07
C ARG A 79 -5.24 22.04 -21.05
N ASP A 80 -5.12 20.98 -20.27
CA ASP A 80 -6.07 20.59 -19.22
C ASP A 80 -6.03 21.58 -18.04
N ALA A 81 -4.82 22.02 -17.68
CA ALA A 81 -4.59 23.07 -16.69
C ALA A 81 -3.29 23.86 -16.96
N VAL A 82 -3.19 25.04 -16.35
CA VAL A 82 -1.97 25.85 -16.25
C VAL A 82 -1.77 26.21 -14.78
N VAL A 83 -0.73 25.64 -14.17
CA VAL A 83 -0.30 25.87 -12.79
C VAL A 83 0.67 27.06 -12.76
N ILE A 84 0.44 28.02 -11.87
CA ILE A 84 1.13 29.32 -11.90
C ILE A 84 1.70 29.63 -10.51
N GLN A 85 3.01 29.82 -10.46
CA GLN A 85 3.73 30.32 -9.28
C GLN A 85 3.94 31.83 -9.41
N GLU A 86 4.02 32.54 -8.27
CA GLU A 86 4.10 34.01 -8.21
C GLU A 86 3.04 34.73 -9.06
N ALA A 87 1.79 34.30 -8.92
CA ALA A 87 0.62 34.81 -9.63
C ALA A 87 0.26 36.28 -9.34
N GLY A 88 1.03 36.97 -8.48
CA GLY A 88 0.74 38.32 -7.97
C GLY A 88 -0.01 38.26 -6.63
N THR A 89 -0.70 39.36 -6.30
CA THR A 89 -1.57 39.48 -5.11
C THR A 89 -3.06 39.57 -5.46
N GLU A 90 -3.39 39.57 -6.75
CA GLU A 90 -4.75 39.75 -7.27
C GLU A 90 -5.00 38.82 -8.47
N PRO A 91 -6.23 38.34 -8.68
CA PRO A 91 -6.62 37.52 -9.82
C PRO A 91 -6.56 38.31 -11.15
N PRO A 92 -6.64 37.64 -12.32
CA PRO A 92 -6.56 38.30 -13.61
C PRO A 92 -7.57 39.44 -13.81
N PRO A 93 -7.23 40.52 -14.56
CA PRO A 93 -8.21 41.51 -14.96
C PRO A 93 -9.38 40.88 -15.73
N ARG A 94 -10.62 41.28 -15.37
CA ARG A 94 -11.90 40.66 -15.81
C ARG A 94 -12.17 39.25 -15.27
N ALA A 95 -11.41 38.79 -14.28
CA ALA A 95 -11.89 37.75 -13.38
C ALA A 95 -12.94 38.35 -12.45
N PHE A 96 -14.02 37.61 -12.22
CA PHE A 96 -14.99 37.91 -11.16
C PHE A 96 -15.12 36.70 -10.25
N GLU A 97 -15.23 36.96 -8.96
CA GLU A 97 -15.33 35.92 -7.95
C GLU A 97 -16.62 35.13 -8.13
N THR A 98 -16.54 33.81 -8.00
CA THR A 98 -17.69 32.92 -8.14
C THR A 98 -17.93 32.02 -6.93
N ARG A 99 -16.87 31.60 -6.22
CA ARG A 99 -16.97 30.74 -5.03
C ARG A 99 -15.71 30.90 -4.16
N GLU A 100 -15.89 31.04 -2.85
CA GLU A 100 -14.82 30.73 -1.90
C GLU A 100 -14.76 29.21 -1.67
N LEU A 101 -13.58 28.62 -1.79
CA LEU A 101 -13.27 27.23 -1.48
C LEU A 101 -12.42 27.20 -0.20
N ARG A 102 -13.07 26.98 0.94
CA ARG A 102 -12.43 26.91 2.25
C ARG A 102 -12.09 25.47 2.58
N SER A 103 -10.82 25.18 2.89
CA SER A 103 -10.42 23.88 3.41
C SER A 103 -10.81 23.71 4.87
N ALA A 104 -10.94 22.45 5.31
CA ALA A 104 -11.33 22.11 6.68
C ALA A 104 -10.40 22.68 7.77
N ASN A 105 -9.14 22.97 7.42
CA ASN A 105 -8.16 23.64 8.29
C ASN A 105 -8.28 25.18 8.33
N GLY A 106 -9.29 25.77 7.69
CA GLY A 106 -9.53 27.22 7.66
C GLY A 106 -8.81 28.00 6.56
N GLY A 107 -7.96 27.32 5.76
CA GLY A 107 -7.34 27.91 4.57
C GLY A 107 -8.34 28.29 3.48
N LEU A 108 -7.95 29.19 2.57
CA LEU A 108 -8.82 29.80 1.58
C LEU A 108 -8.19 29.75 0.18
N VAL A 109 -8.84 29.02 -0.72
CA VAL A 109 -8.67 29.12 -2.18
C VAL A 109 -9.90 29.84 -2.73
N THR A 110 -9.73 30.83 -3.58
CA THR A 110 -10.85 31.56 -4.20
C THR A 110 -10.97 31.18 -5.67
N GLU A 111 -12.16 30.76 -6.08
CA GLU A 111 -12.51 30.44 -7.46
C GLU A 111 -13.10 31.66 -8.15
N PHE A 112 -12.39 32.14 -9.17
CA PHE A 112 -12.83 33.19 -10.08
C PHE A 112 -13.16 32.63 -11.45
N ARG A 113 -14.14 33.23 -12.13
CA ARG A 113 -14.41 32.97 -13.55
C ARG A 113 -13.85 34.11 -14.38
N TRP A 114 -13.01 33.78 -15.37
CA TRP A 114 -12.27 34.76 -16.15
C TRP A 114 -12.87 34.97 -17.55
N ASP A 115 -13.38 36.17 -17.83
CA ASP A 115 -13.79 36.53 -19.19
C ASP A 115 -12.59 36.89 -20.06
N GLN A 116 -12.15 35.88 -20.81
CA GLN A 116 -11.08 35.94 -21.78
C GLN A 116 -11.39 36.81 -23.03
N GLY A 117 -12.62 37.28 -23.21
CA GLY A 117 -13.06 37.99 -24.40
C GLY A 117 -13.18 37.09 -25.64
N SER A 118 -13.94 37.54 -26.64
CA SER A 118 -14.20 36.76 -27.85
C SER A 118 -13.14 36.98 -28.93
N ASP A 119 -12.53 35.88 -29.38
CA ASP A 119 -11.99 35.75 -30.73
C ASP A 119 -12.90 34.78 -31.49
N ARG A 120 -13.43 35.20 -32.63
CA ARG A 120 -14.29 34.38 -33.51
C ARG A 120 -15.58 33.80 -32.88
N GLY A 121 -15.97 34.25 -31.69
CA GLY A 121 -17.28 33.99 -31.10
C GLY A 121 -17.40 32.74 -30.19
N GLN A 122 -16.30 32.04 -29.89
CA GLN A 122 -16.29 31.03 -28.83
C GLN A 122 -15.84 31.64 -27.50
N HIS A 123 -16.74 31.64 -26.51
CA HIS A 123 -16.36 31.85 -25.10
C HIS A 123 -16.03 30.49 -24.49
N VAL A 124 -14.75 30.21 -24.25
CA VAL A 124 -14.34 29.14 -23.35
C VAL A 124 -14.32 29.73 -21.93
N PRO A 125 -15.21 29.30 -21.02
CA PRO A 125 -15.12 29.72 -19.63
C PRO A 125 -13.85 29.13 -19.02
N VAL A 126 -13.07 29.95 -18.34
CA VAL A 126 -11.87 29.50 -17.62
C VAL A 126 -12.06 29.82 -16.15
N ASN A 127 -11.92 28.80 -15.33
CA ASN A 127 -11.92 28.92 -13.88
C ASN A 127 -10.47 29.16 -13.43
N ILE A 128 -10.30 30.04 -12.46
CA ILE A 128 -9.03 30.40 -11.84
C ILE A 128 -9.17 30.09 -10.35
N TYR A 129 -8.48 29.07 -9.88
CA TYR A 129 -8.30 28.79 -8.47
C TYR A 129 -7.09 29.58 -8.01
N PHE A 130 -7.27 30.52 -7.07
CA PHE A 130 -6.23 31.44 -6.61
C PHE A 130 -6.10 31.39 -5.09
N MET A 131 -4.87 31.36 -4.59
CA MET A 131 -4.56 31.37 -3.16
C MET A 131 -3.52 32.46 -2.87
N ASP A 132 -3.82 33.34 -1.92
CA ASP A 132 -2.82 34.24 -1.35
C ASP A 132 -1.92 33.45 -0.39
N SER A 133 -0.60 33.53 -0.59
CA SER A 133 0.40 32.89 0.28
C SER A 133 0.76 33.74 1.51
N GLY A 134 0.15 34.92 1.68
CA GLY A 134 0.40 35.84 2.79
C GLY A 134 1.61 36.76 2.58
N GLN A 135 2.30 36.64 1.44
CA GLN A 135 3.47 37.44 1.08
C GLN A 135 3.24 38.20 -0.24
N GLN A 136 3.68 39.47 -0.31
CA GLN A 136 3.48 40.28 -1.50
C GLN A 136 4.09 39.66 -2.77
N ARG A 137 3.22 39.46 -3.77
CA ARG A 137 3.46 38.94 -5.13
C ARG A 137 3.59 37.42 -5.28
N ASN A 138 3.54 36.66 -4.19
CA ASN A 138 3.83 35.22 -4.17
C ASN A 138 2.57 34.34 -4.22
N GLY A 139 1.43 34.85 -4.71
CA GLY A 139 0.19 34.07 -4.82
C GLY A 139 0.36 32.84 -5.72
N LEU A 140 -0.43 31.79 -5.48
CA LEU A 140 -0.47 30.58 -6.30
C LEU A 140 -1.77 30.53 -7.07
N ALA A 141 -1.75 30.04 -8.31
CA ALA A 141 -2.96 29.87 -9.10
C ALA A 141 -2.96 28.60 -9.96
N ILE A 142 -4.16 28.12 -10.30
CA ILE A 142 -4.41 27.10 -11.32
C ILE A 142 -5.51 27.64 -12.24
N ALA A 143 -5.20 27.78 -13.52
CA ALA A 143 -6.16 28.16 -14.56
C ALA A 143 -6.55 26.92 -15.37
N THR A 144 -7.84 26.70 -15.60
CA THR A 144 -8.33 25.52 -16.33
C THR A 144 -9.71 25.76 -16.96
N PRO A 145 -10.05 25.14 -18.10
CA PRO A 145 -11.43 25.10 -18.60
C PRO A 145 -12.36 24.21 -17.76
N GLN A 146 -11.81 23.39 -16.87
CA GLN A 146 -12.54 22.43 -16.04
C GLN A 146 -13.00 23.06 -14.71
N ALA A 147 -14.07 22.53 -14.11
CA ALA A 147 -14.49 22.91 -12.77
C ALA A 147 -13.91 21.94 -11.74
N ALA A 148 -13.36 22.47 -10.64
CA ALA A 148 -12.83 21.68 -9.54
C ALA A 148 -13.94 21.17 -8.61
N ASP A 149 -13.78 19.91 -8.18
CA ASP A 149 -14.63 19.28 -7.18
C ASP A 149 -14.30 19.81 -5.77
N GLU A 150 -13.00 19.92 -5.48
CA GLU A 150 -12.46 20.28 -4.16
C GLU A 150 -11.20 21.13 -4.33
N ALA A 151 -10.92 22.02 -3.38
CA ALA A 151 -9.64 22.71 -3.28
C ALA A 151 -9.21 22.85 -1.82
N VAL A 152 -7.89 22.82 -1.58
CA VAL A 152 -7.28 22.90 -0.26
C VAL A 152 -6.07 23.83 -0.24
N GLN A 153 -5.86 24.45 0.91
CA GLN A 153 -4.60 25.10 1.27
C GLN A 153 -3.94 24.26 2.37
N LEU A 154 -2.69 23.85 2.18
CA LEU A 154 -1.95 23.00 3.13
C LEU A 154 -0.78 23.79 3.75
N PRO A 155 -0.66 23.82 5.09
CA PRO A 155 0.49 24.41 5.78
C PRO A 155 1.71 23.49 5.71
N LEU A 156 2.86 24.02 5.33
CA LEU A 156 4.14 23.31 5.45
C LEU A 156 4.66 23.43 6.88
N HIS A 157 4.96 22.29 7.52
CA HIS A 157 5.57 22.23 8.84
C HIS A 157 7.05 21.88 8.68
N VAL A 158 7.95 22.82 8.96
CA VAL A 158 9.41 22.62 8.93
C VAL A 158 9.89 22.34 10.34
N ALA A 159 10.67 21.28 10.54
CA ALA A 159 11.22 20.93 11.86
C ALA A 159 12.40 21.84 12.26
N ASP A 160 12.36 22.38 13.48
CA ASP A 160 13.48 22.97 14.23
C ASP A 160 14.43 23.95 13.50
N ASN A 161 13.91 24.79 12.59
CA ASN A 161 14.73 25.80 11.91
C ASN A 161 14.10 27.21 12.00
N ASP A 162 14.44 27.93 13.08
CA ASP A 162 13.93 29.27 13.49
C ASP A 162 14.03 30.42 12.45
N ASN A 163 14.53 30.16 11.23
CA ASN A 163 14.69 31.16 10.16
C ASN A 163 14.10 30.75 8.79
N LEU A 164 13.38 29.62 8.68
CA LEU A 164 12.54 29.40 7.50
C LEU A 164 11.18 30.10 7.68
N ASP A 165 10.72 30.78 6.63
CA ASP A 165 9.36 31.31 6.49
C ASP A 165 8.65 30.49 5.39
N PRO A 166 8.16 29.27 5.72
CA PRO A 166 7.64 28.33 4.74
C PRO A 166 6.27 28.78 4.24
N ARG A 167 6.07 28.73 2.91
CA ARG A 167 4.84 29.20 2.28
C ARG A 167 3.80 28.07 2.22
N PRO A 168 2.52 28.34 2.50
CA PRO A 168 1.48 27.34 2.29
C PRO A 168 1.38 26.96 0.81
N MET A 169 1.00 25.71 0.56
CA MET A 169 0.79 25.18 -0.80
C MET A 169 -0.71 25.00 -1.09
N MET A 170 -1.06 24.92 -2.37
CA MET A 170 -2.44 24.77 -2.83
C MET A 170 -2.63 23.40 -3.51
N GLY A 171 -3.74 22.71 -3.25
CA GLY A 171 -4.17 21.52 -3.98
C GLY A 171 -5.58 21.72 -4.55
N VAL A 172 -5.84 21.23 -5.76
CA VAL A 172 -7.16 21.30 -6.40
C VAL A 172 -7.48 19.96 -7.08
N ARG A 173 -8.65 19.39 -6.79
CA ARG A 173 -9.08 18.08 -7.31
C ARG A 173 -10.01 18.21 -8.52
N PHE A 174 -9.73 17.38 -9.53
CA PHE A 174 -10.50 17.21 -10.74
C PHE A 174 -10.67 15.71 -10.99
N GLY A 175 -11.87 15.18 -10.74
CA GLY A 175 -12.09 13.73 -10.77
C GLY A 175 -11.19 13.01 -9.76
N ALA A 176 -10.52 11.96 -10.21
CA ALA A 176 -9.52 11.22 -9.42
C ALA A 176 -8.13 11.90 -9.31
N VAL A 177 -7.91 13.10 -9.88
CA VAL A 177 -6.57 13.74 -9.90
C VAL A 177 -6.52 15.00 -9.04
N TRP A 178 -5.56 15.03 -8.11
CA TRP A 178 -5.13 16.23 -7.40
C TRP A 178 -3.97 16.92 -8.12
N LEU A 179 -4.18 18.17 -8.50
CA LEU A 179 -3.12 19.08 -8.93
C LEU A 179 -2.67 19.96 -7.77
N PHE A 180 -1.40 19.80 -7.37
CA PHE A 180 -0.75 20.62 -6.35
C PHE A 180 0.14 21.70 -6.97
N ASN A 181 0.12 22.87 -6.34
CA ASN A 181 0.96 24.02 -6.64
C ASN A 181 1.69 24.45 -5.36
N ALA A 182 3.00 24.61 -5.44
CA ALA A 182 3.84 25.13 -4.36
C ALA A 182 4.89 26.10 -4.91
N HIS A 183 5.48 26.91 -4.02
CA HIS A 183 6.60 27.78 -4.35
C HIS A 183 7.51 27.95 -3.13
N ALA A 184 8.58 27.16 -3.07
CA ALA A 184 9.49 27.13 -1.93
C ALA A 184 10.42 28.36 -1.92
N PRO A 185 10.88 28.84 -0.75
CA PRO A 185 11.77 29.99 -0.64
C PRO A 185 13.14 29.76 -1.30
N SER A 186 13.73 30.83 -1.84
CA SER A 186 15.09 30.80 -2.40
C SER A 186 16.13 31.15 -1.33
N LEU A 187 16.70 30.14 -0.68
CA LEU A 187 17.71 30.31 0.38
C LEU A 187 19.16 30.11 -0.12
N GLY A 188 19.34 29.98 -1.43
CA GLY A 188 20.62 29.77 -2.10
C GLY A 188 20.96 28.29 -2.33
N ARG A 189 21.94 28.02 -3.20
CA ARG A 189 22.38 26.65 -3.50
C ARG A 189 22.77 25.91 -2.22
N ASN A 190 22.22 24.72 -2.06
CA ASN A 190 22.58 23.72 -1.05
C ASN A 190 22.12 24.03 0.38
N ARG A 191 21.20 24.99 0.58
CA ARG A 191 20.45 25.09 1.83
C ARG A 191 19.14 24.35 1.73
N ASP A 192 18.73 23.72 2.82
CA ASP A 192 17.35 23.32 3.00
C ASP A 192 16.44 24.55 2.92
N ASN A 193 15.35 24.39 2.19
CA ASN A 193 14.35 25.39 1.90
C ASN A 193 12.91 24.84 1.99
N GLY A 194 12.72 23.66 2.59
CA GLY A 194 11.42 23.00 2.74
C GLY A 194 10.89 22.34 1.46
N ALA A 195 11.70 22.18 0.41
CA ALA A 195 11.29 21.42 -0.79
C ALA A 195 10.99 19.94 -0.48
N GLU A 196 11.65 19.36 0.53
CA GLU A 196 11.35 18.02 1.05
C GLU A 196 10.00 18.01 1.79
N ASP A 197 9.77 18.99 2.67
CA ASP A 197 8.52 19.16 3.41
C ASP A 197 7.30 19.34 2.49
N VAL A 198 7.46 19.93 1.30
CA VAL A 198 6.38 19.99 0.29
C VAL A 198 5.96 18.59 -0.16
N LEU A 199 6.91 17.73 -0.52
CA LEU A 199 6.59 16.37 -0.95
C LEU A 199 6.04 15.53 0.20
N GLU A 200 6.58 15.69 1.40
CA GLU A 200 6.10 14.99 2.58
C GLU A 200 4.68 15.45 2.97
N THR A 201 4.38 16.74 2.87
CA THR A 201 3.02 17.28 3.08
C THR A 201 2.03 16.72 2.06
N ILE A 202 2.40 16.60 0.78
CA ILE A 202 1.57 15.95 -0.24
C ILE A 202 1.38 14.48 0.08
N ARG A 203 2.45 13.78 0.45
CA ARG A 203 2.41 12.35 0.77
C ARG A 203 1.50 12.09 1.96
N GLN A 204 1.57 12.90 3.02
CA GLN A 204 0.68 12.86 4.17
C GLN A 204 -0.77 13.24 3.84
N PHE A 205 -0.99 14.18 2.91
CA PHE A 205 -2.34 14.55 2.46
C PHE A 205 -2.99 13.47 1.58
N MET A 206 -2.24 12.84 0.68
CA MET A 206 -2.73 11.75 -0.18
C MET A 206 -2.88 10.43 0.58
N HIS A 207 -2.06 10.24 1.59
CA HIS A 207 -2.32 9.39 2.74
C HIS A 207 -3.59 9.81 3.52
N HIS A 208 -4.42 10.73 3.05
CA HIS A 208 -5.78 10.89 3.54
C HIS A 208 -6.87 10.74 2.47
N ARG A 209 -6.54 10.13 1.31
CA ARG A 209 -7.40 9.99 0.14
C ARG A 209 -7.48 8.54 -0.36
N PRO A 210 -8.58 8.13 -1.02
CA PRO A 210 -8.74 6.77 -1.54
C PRO A 210 -7.63 6.34 -2.52
N VAL A 211 -7.25 5.07 -2.50
CA VAL A 211 -6.21 4.42 -3.35
C VAL A 211 -6.24 4.81 -4.84
N HIS A 212 -7.43 5.10 -5.38
CA HIS A 212 -7.60 5.44 -6.80
C HIS A 212 -7.34 6.92 -7.12
N GLU A 213 -7.34 7.80 -6.12
CA GLU A 213 -6.96 9.21 -6.25
C GLU A 213 -5.44 9.36 -6.37
N ARG A 214 -4.99 10.33 -7.17
CA ARG A 214 -3.58 10.46 -7.56
C ARG A 214 -3.12 11.90 -7.44
N ALA A 215 -1.88 12.10 -7.00
CA ALA A 215 -1.30 13.43 -6.83
C ALA A 215 -0.26 13.75 -7.89
N ARG A 216 -0.35 14.97 -8.41
CA ARG A 216 0.59 15.55 -9.36
C ARG A 216 0.92 16.96 -8.86
N MET A 217 2.19 17.22 -8.56
CA MET A 217 2.67 18.49 -8.02
C MET A 217 3.49 19.20 -9.09
N MET A 218 3.18 20.45 -9.39
CA MET A 218 4.03 21.31 -10.20
C MET A 218 4.39 22.56 -9.39
N ALA A 219 5.69 22.81 -9.21
CA ALA A 219 6.18 23.89 -8.35
C ALA A 219 7.52 24.43 -8.82
N ASP A 220 7.78 25.68 -8.46
CA ASP A 220 9.14 26.21 -8.34
C ASP A 220 9.62 25.91 -6.91
N LEU A 221 10.41 24.86 -6.76
CA LEU A 221 10.93 24.43 -5.47
C LEU A 221 12.27 25.08 -5.11
N ASN A 222 12.81 25.97 -5.95
CA ASN A 222 14.12 26.61 -5.74
C ASN A 222 15.28 25.64 -5.41
N ALA A 223 15.10 24.35 -5.69
CA ALA A 223 15.98 23.24 -5.35
C ALA A 223 16.12 22.30 -6.54
N ASN A 224 17.34 21.84 -6.82
CA ASN A 224 17.60 20.90 -7.90
C ASN A 224 17.04 19.51 -7.54
N PRO A 225 16.25 18.84 -8.40
CA PRO A 225 15.65 17.54 -8.09
C PRO A 225 16.68 16.44 -7.74
N ALA A 226 17.92 16.59 -8.20
CA ALA A 226 19.03 15.70 -7.84
C ALA A 226 19.39 15.70 -6.33
N ARG A 227 19.00 16.76 -5.61
CA ARG A 227 19.27 16.91 -4.16
C ARG A 227 18.19 16.29 -3.28
N MET A 228 17.06 15.85 -3.85
CA MET A 228 15.99 15.21 -3.08
C MET A 228 16.44 13.85 -2.50
N PRO A 229 15.86 13.41 -1.37
CA PRO A 229 16.04 12.05 -0.86
C PRO A 229 15.73 10.97 -1.91
N GLU A 230 16.49 9.88 -1.87
CA GLU A 230 16.41 8.75 -2.80
C GLU A 230 14.97 8.26 -3.04
N HIS A 231 14.21 8.06 -1.95
CA HIS A 231 12.85 7.53 -2.00
C HIS A 231 11.84 8.46 -2.72
N PHE A 232 12.09 9.77 -2.75
CA PHE A 232 11.28 10.71 -3.53
C PHE A 232 11.65 10.72 -5.02
N GLN A 233 12.92 10.46 -5.38
CA GLN A 233 13.40 10.59 -6.76
C GLN A 233 12.69 9.65 -7.76
N ARG A 234 12.15 8.52 -7.29
CA ARG A 234 11.37 7.55 -8.10
C ARG A 234 10.16 8.15 -8.81
N HIS A 235 9.57 9.18 -8.20
CA HIS A 235 8.31 9.80 -8.63
C HIS A 235 8.51 11.21 -9.19
N ILE A 236 9.77 11.65 -9.32
CA ILE A 236 10.10 12.94 -9.94
C ILE A 236 10.14 12.77 -11.46
N VAL A 237 9.48 13.69 -12.16
CA VAL A 237 9.63 13.86 -13.61
C VAL A 237 10.22 15.25 -13.85
N ARG A 238 11.38 15.31 -14.49
CA ARG A 238 12.13 16.55 -14.77
C ARG A 238 12.29 16.77 -16.28
N SER A 239 12.68 17.98 -16.66
CA SER A 239 12.94 18.37 -18.05
C SER A 239 14.36 18.02 -18.51
N PHE A 240 15.25 17.71 -17.56
CA PHE A 240 16.70 17.65 -17.71
C PHE A 240 17.32 18.95 -18.23
N GLN A 241 16.61 20.07 -18.24
CA GLN A 241 17.07 21.34 -18.80
C GLN A 241 16.99 22.46 -17.74
N PRO A 242 17.83 23.51 -17.82
CA PRO A 242 17.67 24.67 -16.96
C PRO A 242 16.29 25.30 -17.12
N THR A 243 15.52 25.29 -16.03
CA THR A 243 14.18 25.89 -15.93
C THR A 243 14.22 27.31 -15.37
N HIS A 244 15.28 27.69 -14.68
CA HIS A 244 15.64 29.08 -14.40
C HIS A 244 16.68 29.62 -15.40
N GLN A 245 16.53 30.88 -15.86
CA GLN A 245 17.44 31.56 -16.80
C GLN A 245 18.89 31.64 -16.30
N GLY A 246 19.10 31.64 -14.96
CA GLY A 246 20.42 31.55 -14.34
C GLY A 246 21.11 30.17 -14.47
N GLY A 247 20.53 29.21 -15.20
CA GLY A 247 21.18 27.94 -15.55
C GLY A 247 20.94 26.77 -14.58
N SER A 248 19.95 26.87 -13.69
CA SER A 248 19.57 25.77 -12.77
C SER A 248 18.20 25.19 -13.15
N GLU A 249 17.97 23.91 -12.88
CA GLU A 249 16.65 23.28 -12.95
C GLU A 249 16.01 23.36 -11.55
N LEU A 250 15.03 24.27 -11.39
CA LEU A 250 14.38 24.62 -10.11
C LEU A 250 12.88 24.31 -10.12
N ASP A 251 12.24 24.53 -11.28
CA ASP A 251 10.89 24.06 -11.59
C ASP A 251 10.93 22.60 -12.05
N TRP A 252 10.18 21.72 -11.39
CA TRP A 252 10.00 20.30 -11.74
C TRP A 252 8.69 19.75 -11.16
N THR A 253 8.35 18.49 -11.46
CA THR A 253 7.09 17.87 -11.03
C THR A 253 7.31 16.54 -10.31
N TRP A 254 6.39 16.21 -9.39
CA TRP A 254 6.32 14.92 -8.70
C TRP A 254 4.95 14.30 -8.91
N MET A 255 4.89 12.99 -9.17
CA MET A 255 3.68 12.31 -9.60
C MET A 255 3.55 10.95 -8.89
N SER A 256 2.48 10.74 -8.14
CA SER A 256 2.27 9.46 -7.42
C SER A 256 2.04 8.28 -8.37
N ASP A 257 1.56 8.55 -9.58
CA ASP A 257 1.15 7.56 -10.59
C ASP A 257 2.07 7.47 -11.82
N ALA A 258 3.20 8.18 -11.82
CA ALA A 258 4.13 8.21 -12.94
C ALA A 258 5.60 8.28 -12.47
N ASP A 259 6.50 7.88 -13.37
CA ASP A 259 7.94 8.08 -13.23
C ASP A 259 8.53 8.70 -14.51
N GLN A 260 9.85 8.91 -14.53
CA GLN A 260 10.56 9.56 -15.63
C GLN A 260 10.42 8.85 -17.00
N ARG A 261 9.91 7.62 -17.06
CA ARG A 261 9.63 6.86 -18.30
C ARG A 261 8.21 7.10 -18.84
N THR A 262 7.27 7.53 -17.99
CA THR A 262 5.85 7.71 -18.34
C THR A 262 5.40 9.17 -18.35
N GLY A 263 6.14 10.06 -17.66
CA GLY A 263 5.98 11.51 -17.77
C GLY A 263 7.06 12.16 -18.64
N HIS A 264 6.68 13.22 -19.35
CA HIS A 264 7.56 13.97 -20.24
C HIS A 264 7.41 15.48 -20.00
N VAL A 265 8.53 16.20 -19.87
CA VAL A 265 8.54 17.65 -19.54
C VAL A 265 9.32 18.45 -20.59
N GLU A 266 8.64 19.39 -21.26
CA GLU A 266 9.21 20.28 -22.28
C GLU A 266 9.24 21.74 -21.78
N ARG A 267 10.40 22.38 -21.76
CA ARG A 267 10.46 23.83 -21.48
C ARG A 267 10.06 24.68 -22.70
N PHE A 268 9.47 25.85 -22.46
CA PHE A 268 9.15 26.86 -23.47
C PHE A 268 9.42 28.29 -22.95
N GLY A 269 9.74 29.22 -23.85
CA GLY A 269 10.13 30.59 -23.50
C GLY A 269 8.98 31.57 -23.36
N ARG A 270 8.94 32.31 -22.24
CA ARG A 270 8.06 33.47 -21.96
C ARG A 270 8.79 34.48 -21.06
N ASP A 271 8.22 35.66 -20.85
CA ASP A 271 8.88 36.84 -20.23
C ASP A 271 9.08 36.76 -18.71
N SER A 272 9.59 35.64 -18.20
CA SER A 272 9.99 35.42 -16.81
C SER A 272 11.44 34.94 -16.75
N ASP A 273 12.11 35.14 -15.62
CA ASP A 273 13.40 34.49 -15.31
C ASP A 273 13.27 32.97 -15.13
N HIS A 274 12.05 32.44 -15.11
CA HIS A 274 11.76 31.01 -15.28
C HIS A 274 11.16 30.70 -16.66
N TRP A 275 11.63 29.62 -17.27
CA TRP A 275 11.02 28.99 -18.45
C TRP A 275 9.71 28.31 -18.02
N GLY A 276 8.67 28.38 -18.85
CA GLY A 276 7.47 27.61 -18.59
C GLY A 276 7.65 26.15 -19.01
N LEU A 277 6.93 25.24 -18.38
CA LEU A 277 7.00 23.79 -18.61
C LEU A 277 5.68 23.28 -19.18
N ASN A 278 5.70 22.42 -20.20
CA ASN A 278 4.60 21.52 -20.53
C ASN A 278 4.92 20.16 -19.91
N ILE A 279 4.01 19.60 -19.13
CA ILE A 279 4.08 18.28 -18.52
C ILE A 279 3.03 17.41 -19.20
N ARG A 280 3.46 16.32 -19.86
CA ARG A 280 2.55 15.33 -20.45
C ARG A 280 2.76 13.94 -19.87
N LEU A 281 1.67 13.22 -19.61
CA LEU A 281 1.73 11.77 -19.45
C LEU A 281 1.58 11.06 -20.79
N LEU A 282 2.36 10.00 -20.97
CA LEU A 282 2.31 9.12 -22.12
C LEU A 282 1.95 7.71 -21.63
N PRO A 283 0.81 7.14 -22.04
CA PRO A 283 0.36 5.85 -21.53
C PRO A 283 1.23 4.71 -22.07
N GLY A 284 2.14 4.23 -21.22
CA GLY A 284 2.69 2.88 -21.28
C GLY A 284 3.74 2.62 -22.38
N CYS A 285 4.92 2.20 -21.93
CA CYS A 285 5.94 1.61 -22.77
C CYS A 285 5.42 0.39 -23.54
N GLY A 286 5.42 0.48 -24.88
CA GLY A 286 4.94 -0.57 -25.78
C GLY A 286 3.51 -0.40 -26.30
N GLN A 287 2.79 0.66 -25.95
CA GLN A 287 1.53 1.03 -26.62
C GLN A 287 1.81 1.93 -27.84
N GLN A 288 1.10 1.73 -28.95
CA GLN A 288 1.20 2.66 -30.09
C GLN A 288 0.52 4.00 -29.75
N PRO A 289 1.22 5.15 -29.81
CA PRO A 289 0.60 6.43 -29.50
C PRO A 289 -0.45 6.81 -30.56
N PRO A 290 -1.57 7.45 -30.17
CA PRO A 290 -2.53 7.99 -31.11
C PRO A 290 -1.88 8.98 -32.11
N TRP A 291 -2.28 8.81 -33.37
CA TRP A 291 -1.90 9.56 -34.58
C TRP A 291 -1.30 10.97 -34.37
N GLY A 292 0.03 11.08 -34.38
CA GLY A 292 0.73 12.37 -34.56
C GLY A 292 2.16 12.40 -34.02
N LEU A 293 2.40 11.78 -32.86
CA LEU A 293 3.68 11.83 -32.15
C LEU A 293 4.62 10.68 -32.54
N ARG A 294 5.11 10.69 -33.79
CA ARG A 294 6.16 9.75 -34.24
C ARG A 294 7.56 10.26 -33.88
N ALA A 295 8.12 9.84 -32.75
CA ALA A 295 9.55 9.49 -32.59
C ALA A 295 9.99 9.23 -31.12
N ALA A 296 9.39 9.88 -30.13
CA ALA A 296 10.03 10.05 -28.82
C ALA A 296 9.87 8.88 -27.81
N ALA A 297 8.84 8.05 -27.92
CA ALA A 297 8.39 7.21 -26.79
C ALA A 297 9.09 5.85 -26.62
N GLU A 298 9.93 5.37 -27.55
CA GLU A 298 10.58 4.05 -27.42
C GLU A 298 11.93 4.04 -26.66
N PRO A 299 12.81 5.05 -26.74
CA PRO A 299 14.12 5.01 -26.06
C PRO A 299 14.04 5.06 -24.52
N ASP A 300 13.17 5.91 -23.98
CA ASP A 300 13.13 6.23 -22.54
C ASP A 300 12.50 5.11 -21.70
N CYS A 301 11.76 4.21 -22.34
CA CYS A 301 11.10 3.08 -21.71
C CYS A 301 12.00 2.06 -21.02
N ARG A 302 13.30 2.14 -21.27
CA ARG A 302 14.32 1.32 -20.63
C ARG A 302 15.36 2.16 -19.87
N ALA A 303 15.11 3.46 -19.72
CA ALA A 303 15.93 4.29 -18.85
C ALA A 303 15.81 3.81 -17.39
N PRO A 304 16.89 3.90 -16.60
CA PRO A 304 16.82 3.62 -15.17
C PRO A 304 15.96 4.68 -14.47
N VAL A 305 15.12 4.21 -13.53
CA VAL A 305 14.31 5.06 -12.66
C VAL A 305 15.14 5.38 -11.42
N PRO A 306 15.43 6.67 -11.15
CA PRO A 306 16.11 7.05 -9.93
C PRO A 306 15.37 6.57 -8.67
N GLY A 307 16.07 6.14 -7.62
CA GLY A 307 15.43 5.58 -6.42
C GLY A 307 14.81 4.18 -6.61
N GLN A 308 14.83 3.58 -7.81
CA GLN A 308 14.61 2.14 -7.99
C GLN A 308 15.93 1.38 -7.81
N MET A 309 15.87 0.17 -7.27
CA MET A 309 17.03 -0.70 -7.13
C MET A 309 17.40 -1.45 -8.41
N TYR A 310 18.70 -1.63 -8.61
CA TYR A 310 19.29 -2.40 -9.70
C TYR A 310 20.50 -3.23 -9.22
N ARG A 311 20.92 -4.14 -10.09
CA ARG A 311 22.23 -4.80 -10.13
C ARG A 311 22.96 -4.38 -11.39
N LEU A 312 24.29 -4.31 -11.32
CA LEU A 312 25.14 -3.96 -12.45
C LEU A 312 26.05 -5.15 -12.81
N PHE A 313 25.72 -5.86 -13.89
CA PHE A 313 26.43 -7.04 -14.37
C PHE A 313 27.43 -6.70 -15.48
N VAL A 314 28.50 -7.49 -15.60
CA VAL A 314 29.35 -7.45 -16.80
C VAL A 314 28.48 -7.83 -18.02
N GLY A 315 28.44 -6.97 -19.03
CA GLY A 315 27.56 -7.15 -20.18
C GLY A 315 28.00 -8.31 -21.06
N GLY A 316 27.06 -9.18 -21.41
CA GLY A 316 27.35 -10.46 -22.08
C GLY A 316 27.95 -11.54 -21.16
N ASP A 317 28.26 -11.24 -19.90
CA ASP A 317 28.71 -12.20 -18.89
C ASP A 317 28.06 -11.91 -17.52
N HIS A 318 26.83 -12.40 -17.34
CA HIS A 318 26.09 -12.22 -16.09
C HIS A 318 26.63 -13.05 -14.92
N SER A 319 27.73 -13.80 -15.11
CA SER A 319 28.40 -14.52 -14.01
C SER A 319 29.22 -13.59 -13.09
N LEU A 320 29.33 -12.30 -13.41
CA LEU A 320 29.99 -11.29 -12.58
C LEU A 320 29.12 -10.04 -12.39
N VAL A 321 29.02 -9.58 -11.14
CA VAL A 321 28.28 -8.38 -10.72
C VAL A 321 29.18 -7.44 -9.92
N LEU A 322 28.89 -6.14 -10.00
CA LEU A 322 29.47 -5.12 -9.12
C LEU A 322 29.07 -5.38 -7.66
N LYS A 323 30.07 -5.31 -6.76
CA LYS A 323 29.88 -5.43 -5.31
C LYS A 323 30.68 -4.38 -4.53
N TRP A 324 29.98 -3.63 -3.68
CA TRP A 324 30.56 -2.65 -2.74
C TRP A 324 31.35 -3.37 -1.64
N THR A 325 32.68 -3.22 -1.62
CA THR A 325 33.57 -4.01 -0.75
C THR A 325 34.50 -3.15 0.09
N ASN A 326 34.50 -3.34 1.41
CA ASN A 326 35.46 -2.67 2.31
C ASN A 326 36.84 -3.33 2.18
N VAL A 327 37.87 -2.55 1.86
CA VAL A 327 39.25 -3.04 1.71
C VAL A 327 40.19 -2.27 2.63
N GLU A 328 40.44 -2.82 3.82
CA GLU A 328 41.25 -2.18 4.87
C GLU A 328 42.67 -1.84 4.42
N THR A 329 43.26 -2.65 3.53
CA THR A 329 44.62 -2.45 3.00
C THR A 329 44.73 -1.34 1.95
N LEU A 330 43.61 -0.92 1.35
CA LEU A 330 43.56 0.15 0.34
C LEU A 330 42.96 1.44 0.89
N GLY A 331 42.15 1.37 1.96
CA GLY A 331 41.73 2.54 2.73
C GLY A 331 40.34 3.09 2.37
N GLY A 332 39.39 2.24 1.96
CA GLY A 332 38.01 2.65 1.69
C GLY A 332 37.10 1.53 1.23
N VAL A 333 35.90 1.90 0.78
CA VAL A 333 34.99 1.01 0.05
C VAL A 333 35.32 1.11 -1.43
N ILE A 334 35.54 -0.03 -2.09
CA ILE A 334 35.99 -0.12 -3.48
C ILE A 334 35.02 -0.99 -4.27
N PRO A 335 34.61 -0.57 -5.50
CA PRO A 335 33.83 -1.40 -6.40
C PRO A 335 34.66 -2.56 -6.95
N MET A 336 34.24 -3.78 -6.63
CA MET A 336 34.90 -5.02 -7.04
C MET A 336 33.92 -5.96 -7.74
N LEU A 337 34.45 -6.85 -8.56
CA LEU A 337 33.67 -7.88 -9.24
C LEU A 337 33.65 -9.18 -8.47
N PHE A 338 32.46 -9.73 -8.29
CA PHE A 338 32.23 -11.04 -7.69
C PHE A 338 31.20 -11.81 -8.51
N PRO A 339 31.18 -13.15 -8.41
CA PRO A 339 29.98 -13.91 -8.75
C PRO A 339 28.77 -13.33 -7.99
N PRO A 340 27.58 -13.25 -8.61
CA PRO A 340 26.39 -12.80 -7.92
C PRO A 340 26.15 -13.69 -6.69
N THR A 341 26.15 -13.06 -5.52
CA THR A 341 25.72 -13.67 -4.24
C THR A 341 24.43 -13.03 -3.74
N GLU A 342 23.88 -12.15 -4.57
CA GLU A 342 22.66 -11.38 -4.41
C GLU A 342 22.64 -10.57 -3.11
N SER A 343 23.82 -10.28 -2.55
CA SER A 343 24.01 -9.55 -1.30
C SER A 343 23.44 -8.13 -1.38
N PRO A 344 23.09 -7.48 -0.25
CA PRO A 344 22.76 -6.05 -0.27
C PRO A 344 23.94 -5.17 -0.72
N ARG A 345 25.17 -5.72 -0.72
CA ARG A 345 26.37 -5.13 -1.32
C ARG A 345 26.41 -5.18 -2.84
N GLU A 346 25.42 -5.77 -3.51
CA GLU A 346 25.28 -5.78 -4.98
C GLU A 346 24.16 -4.83 -5.42
N GLN A 347 23.49 -4.18 -4.46
CA GLN A 347 22.42 -3.23 -4.72
C GLN A 347 23.00 -1.88 -5.09
N LEU A 348 22.54 -1.38 -6.22
CA LEU A 348 22.87 -0.08 -6.75
C LEU A 348 21.56 0.67 -6.98
N VAL A 349 21.54 1.93 -6.57
CA VAL A 349 20.40 2.82 -6.78
C VAL A 349 20.88 3.99 -7.65
N PRO A 350 20.40 4.12 -8.90
CA PRO A 350 20.57 5.32 -9.68
C PRO A 350 19.92 6.49 -8.94
N ARG A 351 20.60 7.63 -8.92
CA ARG A 351 20.05 8.90 -8.44
C ARG A 351 20.28 9.94 -9.51
N PHE A 352 19.41 10.93 -9.62
CA PHE A 352 19.63 12.06 -10.51
C PHE A 352 20.94 12.79 -10.14
N ALA A 353 21.74 13.16 -11.14
CA ALA A 353 22.83 14.12 -10.98
C ALA A 353 22.45 15.51 -11.50
N SER A 354 23.30 16.51 -11.26
CA SER A 354 23.04 17.89 -11.69
C SER A 354 23.30 18.14 -13.18
N ARG A 355 24.18 17.35 -13.85
CA ARG A 355 24.31 17.35 -15.31
C ARG A 355 23.18 16.59 -15.99
N GLN A 356 22.80 17.06 -17.17
CA GLN A 356 21.77 16.45 -18.02
C GLN A 356 22.15 15.01 -18.39
N ASN A 357 21.19 14.09 -18.45
CA ASN A 357 21.36 12.68 -18.82
C ASN A 357 22.43 11.90 -18.02
N THR A 358 22.79 12.39 -16.83
CA THR A 358 23.72 11.69 -15.93
C THR A 358 23.06 11.35 -14.61
N TYR A 359 23.58 10.29 -14.00
CA TYR A 359 23.13 9.71 -12.76
C TYR A 359 24.31 9.58 -11.81
N LEU A 360 24.05 9.72 -10.51
CA LEU A 360 24.90 9.11 -9.51
C LEU A 360 24.52 7.63 -9.37
N LEU A 361 25.47 6.79 -8.99
CA LEU A 361 25.23 5.38 -8.70
C LEU A 361 25.56 5.15 -7.23
N SER A 362 24.57 5.00 -6.35
CA SER A 362 24.77 4.82 -4.90
C SER A 362 24.55 3.38 -4.43
N ASP A 363 25.12 3.03 -3.28
CA ASP A 363 24.75 1.83 -2.54
C ASP A 363 23.47 2.04 -1.70
N ARG A 364 22.84 0.95 -1.24
CA ARG A 364 21.68 0.98 -0.32
C ARG A 364 22.09 0.89 1.17
N LEU A 365 23.33 0.54 1.50
CA LEU A 365 23.71 0.09 2.85
C LEU A 365 24.00 1.21 3.86
N SER A 366 24.05 2.47 3.40
CA SER A 366 24.59 3.60 4.15
C SER A 366 23.59 4.76 4.24
N GLY A 367 22.38 4.44 4.73
CA GLY A 367 21.30 5.43 4.95
C GLY A 367 21.79 6.69 5.68
N ALA A 368 21.34 7.86 5.21
CA ALA A 368 21.84 9.18 5.60
C ALA A 368 23.36 9.41 5.37
N GLY A 369 23.94 8.78 4.35
CA GLY A 369 25.34 8.97 3.97
C GLY A 369 25.79 8.13 2.77
N SER A 370 24.90 7.91 1.78
CA SER A 370 25.12 6.97 0.68
C SER A 370 26.45 7.19 -0.03
N LEU A 371 27.17 6.11 -0.35
CA LEU A 371 28.40 6.16 -1.12
C LEU A 371 28.11 5.99 -2.62
N CYS A 372 28.55 6.96 -3.41
CA CYS A 372 28.42 6.95 -4.85
C CYS A 372 29.71 6.50 -5.53
N LEU A 373 29.61 5.77 -6.65
CA LEU A 373 30.76 5.46 -7.50
C LEU A 373 31.43 6.75 -7.97
N MET A 374 32.75 6.83 -7.84
CA MET A 374 33.57 8.01 -8.12
C MET A 374 34.84 7.65 -8.88
N ARG A 375 35.28 8.52 -9.79
CA ARG A 375 36.62 8.46 -10.39
C ARG A 375 37.70 8.96 -9.42
N ILE A 376 38.90 8.36 -9.39
CA ILE A 376 40.05 9.01 -8.75
C ILE A 376 40.70 10.03 -9.71
N PRO A 377 40.85 11.32 -9.36
CA PRO A 377 41.55 12.33 -10.17
C PRO A 377 43.07 12.14 -10.37
N ARG A 378 43.65 10.96 -10.09
CA ARG A 378 45.10 10.73 -9.96
C ARG A 378 45.58 9.39 -10.53
N GLY A 379 45.44 9.21 -11.85
CA GLY A 379 46.36 8.38 -12.65
C GLY A 379 46.43 6.86 -12.40
N THR A 380 45.64 6.30 -11.48
CA THR A 380 45.53 4.84 -11.26
C THR A 380 44.55 4.15 -12.20
N ALA A 381 43.71 4.94 -12.89
CA ALA A 381 42.58 4.50 -13.69
C ALA A 381 41.60 3.60 -12.92
N GLU A 382 41.46 3.77 -11.61
CA GLU A 382 40.57 2.96 -10.75
C GLU A 382 39.30 3.72 -10.38
N VAL A 383 38.18 2.99 -10.32
CA VAL A 383 36.90 3.49 -9.81
C VAL A 383 36.81 3.22 -8.32
N TRP A 384 36.30 4.18 -7.58
CA TRP A 384 36.26 4.24 -6.12
C TRP A 384 34.88 4.68 -5.64
N THR A 385 34.74 5.01 -4.36
CA THR A 385 33.50 5.50 -3.76
C THR A 385 33.73 6.73 -2.89
N GLY A 386 32.68 7.49 -2.64
CA GLY A 386 32.64 8.55 -1.62
C GLY A 386 31.23 9.10 -1.46
N GLU A 387 31.01 9.98 -0.48
CA GLU A 387 29.70 10.57 -0.19
C GLU A 387 29.04 11.14 -1.46
N CYS A 388 27.78 10.77 -1.71
CA CYS A 388 27.03 11.19 -2.89
C CYS A 388 26.83 12.71 -2.95
N ASP A 389 27.50 13.38 -3.89
CA ASP A 389 27.29 14.79 -4.22
C ASP A 389 26.81 14.93 -5.67
N PRO A 390 25.55 15.37 -5.91
CA PRO A 390 25.01 15.51 -7.25
C PRO A 390 25.74 16.53 -8.13
N ASP A 391 26.54 17.43 -7.54
CA ASP A 391 27.36 18.41 -8.27
C ASP A 391 28.81 17.95 -8.50
N ASN A 392 29.25 16.81 -7.95
CA ASN A 392 30.60 16.28 -8.14
C ASN A 392 30.72 15.58 -9.50
N PRO A 393 31.45 16.13 -10.50
CA PRO A 393 31.55 15.54 -11.84
C PRO A 393 32.26 14.18 -11.85
N ASP A 394 33.07 13.87 -10.82
CA ASP A 394 33.74 12.58 -10.72
C ASP A 394 32.78 11.45 -10.32
N GLN A 395 31.56 11.76 -9.87
CA GLN A 395 30.50 10.79 -9.51
C GLN A 395 29.37 10.68 -10.54
N GLN A 396 29.46 11.41 -11.65
CA GLN A 396 28.40 11.49 -12.65
C GLN A 396 28.66 10.49 -13.78
N TRP A 397 27.68 9.61 -14.01
CA TRP A 397 27.74 8.53 -14.99
C TRP A 397 26.60 8.67 -16.01
N GLU A 398 26.88 8.43 -17.28
CA GLU A 398 25.83 8.32 -18.30
C GLU A 398 25.24 6.91 -18.30
N LEU A 399 23.93 6.78 -18.53
CA LEU A 399 23.22 5.49 -18.61
C LEU A 399 22.31 5.48 -19.84
N THR A 400 22.54 4.57 -20.79
CA THR A 400 21.73 4.49 -22.01
C THR A 400 20.90 3.20 -22.07
N ARG A 401 19.56 3.29 -22.01
CA ARG A 401 18.60 2.19 -22.26
C ARG A 401 18.67 0.90 -21.42
N SER A 402 19.64 0.74 -20.51
CA SER A 402 20.02 -0.44 -19.70
C SER A 402 21.52 -0.78 -19.80
N GLN A 403 22.28 -0.06 -20.63
CA GLN A 403 23.64 -0.39 -21.02
C GLN A 403 24.64 0.79 -21.02
N VAL A 404 25.84 0.44 -20.52
CA VAL A 404 27.11 1.20 -20.50
C VAL A 404 27.15 2.45 -19.61
N LEU A 405 28.29 2.59 -18.93
CA LEU A 405 28.59 3.61 -17.92
C LEU A 405 29.91 4.31 -18.25
N THR A 406 29.86 5.24 -19.20
CA THR A 406 30.92 6.24 -19.36
C THR A 406 30.81 7.29 -18.24
N PRO A 407 31.92 7.93 -17.83
CA PRO A 407 31.90 9.02 -16.86
C PRO A 407 31.25 10.33 -17.37
N GLY A 408 29.96 10.29 -17.71
CA GLY A 408 29.26 11.40 -18.35
C GLY A 408 29.53 11.50 -19.87
N PRO A 409 29.01 12.57 -20.51
CA PRO A 409 28.79 12.57 -21.96
C PRO A 409 29.98 12.96 -22.83
N ASP A 410 31.01 13.61 -22.25
CA ASP A 410 32.19 14.08 -22.99
C ASP A 410 33.39 13.13 -22.88
N ASP A 411 33.36 12.18 -21.93
CA ASP A 411 34.51 11.34 -21.59
C ASP A 411 34.61 10.11 -22.50
N GLN A 412 35.82 9.86 -23.00
CA GLN A 412 36.14 8.76 -23.92
C GLN A 412 36.69 7.54 -23.17
N GLU A 413 36.17 7.26 -21.97
CA GLU A 413 36.55 6.11 -21.15
C GLU A 413 35.30 5.35 -20.68
N GLU A 414 35.38 4.03 -20.64
CA GLU A 414 34.34 3.14 -20.11
C GLU A 414 34.81 2.54 -18.79
N MET A 415 33.88 2.21 -17.88
CA MET A 415 34.19 1.26 -16.81
C MET A 415 34.48 -0.11 -17.40
N LEU A 416 35.59 -0.73 -17.01
CA LEU A 416 36.05 -2.02 -17.49
C LEU A 416 36.42 -2.95 -16.30
N PRO A 417 36.16 -4.27 -16.43
CA PRO A 417 36.75 -5.27 -15.53
C PRO A 417 38.28 -5.27 -15.70
N SER A 418 39.04 -5.12 -14.61
CA SER A 418 40.51 -5.01 -14.72
C SER A 418 41.22 -6.31 -15.15
N SER A 419 40.60 -7.48 -14.97
CA SER A 419 41.11 -8.75 -15.50
C SER A 419 40.06 -9.80 -15.88
N GLY A 420 38.77 -9.55 -15.62
CA GLY A 420 37.69 -10.52 -15.82
C GLY A 420 37.64 -11.66 -14.80
N THR A 421 38.47 -11.64 -13.75
CA THR A 421 38.35 -12.59 -12.63
C THR A 421 37.43 -12.04 -11.53
N PRO A 422 36.87 -12.93 -10.68
CA PRO A 422 36.46 -12.55 -9.33
C PRO A 422 37.56 -11.77 -8.59
N GLU A 423 37.15 -10.90 -7.67
CA GLU A 423 37.99 -10.09 -6.78
C GLU A 423 38.82 -8.98 -7.49
N SER A 424 38.51 -8.69 -8.75
CA SER A 424 39.12 -7.60 -9.52
C SER A 424 38.46 -6.23 -9.26
N PRO A 425 39.22 -5.15 -8.99
CA PRO A 425 38.70 -3.78 -8.96
C PRO A 425 38.20 -3.32 -10.34
N MET A 426 37.24 -2.40 -10.36
CA MET A 426 36.84 -1.68 -11.58
C MET A 426 37.88 -0.64 -12.00
N LYS A 427 38.08 -0.50 -13.32
CA LYS A 427 38.98 0.49 -13.91
C LYS A 427 38.30 1.30 -15.01
N LEU A 428 38.87 2.46 -15.32
CA LEU A 428 38.57 3.22 -16.52
C LEU A 428 39.54 2.81 -17.63
N GLY A 429 39.06 2.77 -18.88
CA GLY A 429 39.90 2.53 -20.04
C GLY A 429 39.23 2.93 -21.35
N PRO A 430 39.96 2.86 -22.48
CA PRO A 430 39.45 3.29 -23.77
C PRO A 430 38.22 2.46 -24.20
N PRO A 431 37.29 3.02 -24.99
CA PRO A 431 36.01 2.38 -25.26
C PRO A 431 36.20 1.10 -26.08
N THR A 432 35.46 0.06 -25.75
CA THR A 432 35.58 -1.26 -26.40
C THR A 432 34.26 -1.68 -27.03
N SER A 433 34.32 -2.37 -28.17
CA SER A 433 33.11 -2.88 -28.85
C SER A 433 32.36 -4.00 -28.10
N SER A 434 32.78 -4.29 -26.86
CA SER A 434 32.26 -5.34 -25.97
C SER A 434 32.09 -4.87 -24.52
N GLY A 435 32.44 -3.61 -24.20
CA GLY A 435 32.53 -3.07 -22.83
C GLY A 435 31.19 -2.69 -22.22
N VAL A 436 30.17 -3.49 -22.48
CA VAL A 436 28.82 -3.22 -22.04
C VAL A 436 28.69 -3.61 -20.56
N TRP A 437 27.90 -2.85 -19.79
CA TRP A 437 27.41 -3.28 -18.47
C TRP A 437 25.90 -3.42 -18.56
N ASP A 438 25.34 -4.50 -18.03
CA ASP A 438 23.90 -4.73 -18.02
C ASP A 438 23.32 -4.32 -16.65
N LEU A 439 22.58 -3.20 -16.65
CA LEU A 439 21.85 -2.71 -15.48
C LEU A 439 20.47 -3.39 -15.42
N LYS A 440 20.28 -4.32 -14.49
CA LYS A 440 19.03 -5.08 -14.31
C LYS A 440 18.28 -4.65 -13.03
N PRO A 441 16.95 -4.44 -13.04
CA PRO A 441 16.18 -4.15 -11.83
C PRO A 441 16.34 -5.22 -10.73
N TRP A 442 16.18 -4.82 -9.46
CA TRP A 442 16.08 -5.78 -8.35
C TRP A 442 14.63 -6.24 -8.16
N PRO A 443 14.31 -7.53 -8.34
CA PRO A 443 12.92 -8.00 -8.28
C PRO A 443 12.36 -7.98 -6.86
N SER A 444 11.08 -7.60 -6.75
CA SER A 444 10.23 -7.91 -5.59
C SER A 444 9.47 -9.21 -5.88
N LEU A 445 9.29 -10.10 -4.90
CA LEU A 445 8.65 -11.40 -5.12
C LEU A 445 7.30 -11.50 -4.40
N SER A 446 6.26 -11.81 -5.16
CA SER A 446 4.98 -12.31 -4.66
C SER A 446 4.86 -13.79 -5.04
N VAL A 447 5.05 -14.66 -4.06
CA VAL A 447 5.33 -16.10 -4.22
C VAL A 447 4.13 -16.93 -3.80
N MET A 448 3.58 -17.74 -4.72
CA MET A 448 2.56 -18.72 -4.37
C MET A 448 3.17 -20.12 -4.39
N GLY A 449 3.17 -20.79 -3.23
CA GLY A 449 3.40 -22.24 -3.20
C GLY A 449 2.12 -22.99 -3.49
N LEU A 450 2.05 -23.63 -4.66
CA LEU A 450 0.88 -24.34 -5.18
C LEU A 450 1.11 -25.85 -5.14
N GLY A 451 0.21 -26.62 -4.55
CA GLY A 451 0.39 -28.08 -4.52
C GLY A 451 -0.46 -28.84 -3.51
N SER A 452 0.05 -29.99 -3.06
CA SER A 452 -0.66 -30.87 -2.11
C SER A 452 -0.08 -30.85 -0.68
N SER A 453 -0.08 -31.98 0.05
CA SER A 453 0.33 -32.03 1.47
C SER A 453 1.80 -31.65 1.70
N THR A 454 2.69 -31.93 0.73
CA THR A 454 4.09 -31.50 0.77
C THR A 454 4.23 -29.98 0.67
N THR A 455 3.49 -29.33 -0.22
CA THR A 455 3.47 -27.86 -0.34
C THR A 455 2.83 -27.20 0.88
N TYR A 456 1.82 -27.84 1.45
CA TYR A 456 1.19 -27.46 2.71
C TYR A 456 2.14 -27.59 3.93
N GLY A 457 3.26 -28.31 3.82
CA GLY A 457 4.19 -28.54 4.93
C GLY A 457 3.78 -29.65 5.90
N GLU A 458 2.96 -30.61 5.46
CA GLU A 458 2.51 -31.70 6.31
C GLU A 458 3.71 -32.52 6.80
N GLY A 459 3.87 -32.61 8.12
CA GLY A 459 4.98 -33.33 8.73
C GLY A 459 6.29 -32.54 8.87
N SER A 460 6.37 -31.24 8.58
CA SER A 460 7.42 -30.44 9.24
C SER A 460 7.09 -30.26 10.73
N SER A 461 8.10 -29.98 11.57
CA SER A 461 7.91 -29.78 13.01
C SER A 461 7.17 -28.49 13.37
N ASP A 462 7.18 -27.52 12.46
CA ASP A 462 6.68 -26.16 12.59
C ASP A 462 5.45 -25.84 11.72
N GLY A 463 5.10 -26.71 10.77
CA GLY A 463 4.06 -26.49 9.75
C GLY A 463 4.45 -25.56 8.59
N ASN A 464 5.69 -25.06 8.53
CA ASN A 464 6.15 -24.20 7.42
C ASN A 464 6.42 -25.00 6.14
N GLY A 465 6.72 -26.30 6.27
CA GLY A 465 7.11 -27.15 5.15
C GLY A 465 8.50 -26.79 4.67
N PHE A 466 8.62 -26.42 3.40
CA PHE A 466 9.86 -25.87 2.83
C PHE A 466 9.90 -24.33 2.84
N ARG A 467 8.81 -23.65 3.23
CA ARG A 467 8.64 -22.23 2.93
C ARG A 467 9.58 -21.31 3.69
N ASP A 468 9.81 -21.53 4.98
CA ASP A 468 10.73 -20.73 5.79
C ASP A 468 12.17 -20.79 5.23
N SER A 469 12.64 -21.99 4.93
CA SER A 469 13.95 -22.24 4.33
C SER A 469 14.02 -21.76 2.87
N ALA A 470 12.91 -21.72 2.14
CA ALA A 470 12.83 -21.18 0.78
C ALA A 470 12.71 -19.65 0.78
N GLU A 471 11.98 -19.06 1.71
CA GLU A 471 11.86 -17.63 1.94
C GLU A 471 13.23 -17.06 2.30
N TYR A 472 14.00 -17.71 3.18
CA TYR A 472 15.39 -17.34 3.43
C TYR A 472 16.26 -17.37 2.15
N ARG A 473 15.93 -18.22 1.17
CA ARG A 473 16.64 -18.34 -0.12
C ARG A 473 16.10 -17.38 -1.19
N PHE A 474 14.83 -16.98 -1.12
CA PHE A 474 14.24 -15.95 -1.97
C PHE A 474 14.60 -14.53 -1.48
N HIS A 475 14.67 -14.32 -0.16
CA HIS A 475 15.48 -13.26 0.47
C HIS A 475 16.98 -13.50 0.25
N GLY A 476 17.37 -14.73 -0.06
CA GLY A 476 18.72 -15.15 -0.43
C GLY A 476 19.14 -14.64 -1.80
N LEU A 477 18.16 -14.41 -2.70
CA LEU A 477 18.22 -13.48 -3.85
C LEU A 477 18.32 -12.00 -3.39
N GLY A 478 19.08 -11.81 -2.31
CA GLY A 478 19.14 -10.68 -1.38
C GLY A 478 20.17 -10.84 -0.25
N ARG A 479 20.65 -12.06 0.11
CA ARG A 479 21.31 -12.32 1.42
C ARG A 479 22.33 -13.49 1.54
N PHE A 480 22.88 -14.11 0.50
CA PHE A 480 23.87 -15.21 0.66
C PHE A 480 25.29 -14.77 1.12
N ASN A 481 25.46 -14.23 2.35
CA ASN A 481 26.74 -14.30 3.09
C ASN A 481 26.71 -13.89 4.59
N GLN A 482 26.05 -14.66 5.46
CA GLN A 482 26.28 -14.59 6.92
C GLN A 482 26.71 -15.92 7.56
N LYS A 483 26.21 -17.08 7.08
CA LYS A 483 26.58 -18.39 7.66
C LYS A 483 28.04 -18.83 7.43
N ALA A 484 28.77 -18.22 6.48
CA ALA A 484 30.18 -18.53 6.24
C ALA A 484 31.17 -17.82 7.19
N ILE A 485 30.72 -16.77 7.90
CA ILE A 485 31.61 -15.95 8.74
C ILE A 485 31.64 -16.46 10.19
N PHE A 486 30.52 -16.98 10.70
CA PHE A 486 30.41 -17.43 12.10
C PHE A 486 31.03 -18.81 12.40
N SER A 487 31.35 -19.62 11.39
CA SER A 487 32.08 -20.90 11.59
C SER A 487 33.61 -20.74 11.63
N ALA A 488 34.15 -19.59 11.22
CA ALA A 488 35.60 -19.34 11.20
C ALA A 488 36.13 -18.60 12.45
N ALA A 489 35.25 -17.96 13.23
CA ALA A 489 35.64 -17.12 14.38
C ALA A 489 35.43 -17.79 15.76
N ALA A 490 35.01 -19.07 15.80
CA ALA A 490 34.58 -19.74 17.03
C ALA A 490 35.70 -20.49 17.80
N GLU A 491 36.96 -20.42 17.37
CA GLU A 491 38.11 -21.06 18.04
C GLU A 491 39.29 -20.09 18.30
N GLU A 492 39.08 -18.98 19.02
CA GLU A 492 40.08 -18.52 20.01
C GLU A 492 39.53 -17.54 21.08
N ASN A 493 39.29 -18.08 22.27
CA ASN A 493 39.64 -17.52 23.59
C ASN A 493 39.16 -16.12 24.09
N ILE A 494 38.48 -16.19 25.25
CA ILE A 494 38.50 -15.26 26.42
C ILE A 494 37.50 -14.08 26.46
N GLY A 495 36.44 -14.26 27.27
CA GLY A 495 36.43 -13.60 28.60
C GLY A 495 35.50 -12.40 28.86
N LYS A 496 34.38 -12.68 29.54
CA LYS A 496 33.62 -11.84 30.51
C LYS A 496 33.74 -10.30 30.47
N LYS A 497 32.56 -9.67 30.29
CA LYS A 497 32.14 -8.31 30.70
C LYS A 497 32.74 -7.10 29.94
N ALA A 498 31.94 -6.59 29.01
CA ALA A 498 31.58 -5.17 29.00
C ALA A 498 30.13 -5.03 28.51
N ALA A 499 29.31 -4.26 29.22
CA ALA A 499 28.01 -3.84 28.72
C ALA A 499 28.21 -2.51 27.97
N GLY A 500 27.60 -2.39 26.79
CA GLY A 500 27.58 -1.16 26.00
C GLY A 500 26.37 -1.16 25.10
N LYS A 501 25.43 -0.22 25.33
CA LYS A 501 24.29 -0.01 24.44
C LYS A 501 24.81 0.41 23.06
N ALA A 502 24.46 -0.34 22.02
CA ALA A 502 24.18 0.25 20.73
C ALA A 502 22.66 0.44 20.64
N VAL A 503 22.20 1.68 20.49
CA VAL A 503 20.83 1.95 20.08
C VAL A 503 20.81 1.83 18.57
N ALA A 504 20.17 0.78 18.05
CA ALA A 504 20.00 0.57 16.61
C ALA A 504 18.60 1.04 16.21
N GLY A 505 18.50 2.31 15.81
CA GLY A 505 17.33 2.80 15.08
C GLY A 505 17.58 2.68 13.57
N ALA A 506 16.50 2.44 12.82
CA ALA A 506 16.40 2.54 11.35
C ALA A 506 17.44 1.76 10.52
N ALA A 507 17.09 0.51 10.17
CA ALA A 507 17.71 -0.21 9.05
C ALA A 507 16.66 -1.06 8.30
N ASP A 508 15.84 -0.38 7.49
CA ASP A 508 15.20 -0.88 6.26
C ASP A 508 14.97 -2.40 6.13
N ASP A 509 13.81 -2.82 6.62
CA ASP A 509 13.30 -4.20 6.65
C ASP A 509 12.16 -4.43 5.64
N THR A 510 12.27 -3.84 4.44
CA THR A 510 11.38 -4.14 3.30
C THR A 510 11.25 -5.67 3.10
N PRO A 511 10.04 -6.27 3.19
CA PRO A 511 9.82 -7.65 2.78
C PRO A 511 10.05 -7.76 1.27
N ARG A 512 11.06 -8.53 0.86
CA ARG A 512 11.34 -8.79 -0.58
C ARG A 512 10.58 -10.01 -1.12
N VAL A 513 9.97 -10.75 -0.22
CA VAL A 513 9.18 -11.96 -0.45
C VAL A 513 7.88 -11.75 0.31
N ASP A 514 6.79 -11.85 -0.42
CA ASP A 514 5.39 -11.81 0.02
C ASP A 514 4.79 -13.15 -0.42
N TRP A 515 4.56 -14.08 0.50
CA TRP A 515 3.87 -15.31 0.17
C TRP A 515 2.38 -15.02 -0.02
N VAL A 516 1.77 -15.63 -1.03
CA VAL A 516 0.36 -15.39 -1.34
C VAL A 516 -0.41 -16.68 -1.59
N GLY A 517 -1.63 -16.73 -1.08
CA GLY A 517 -2.52 -17.87 -1.19
C GLY A 517 -3.74 -17.73 -0.29
N SER A 518 -4.64 -18.71 -0.40
CA SER A 518 -5.85 -18.76 0.43
C SER A 518 -5.70 -19.64 1.67
N VAL A 519 -4.62 -20.40 1.80
CA VAL A 519 -4.32 -21.23 2.97
C VAL A 519 -3.25 -20.54 3.82
N ARG A 520 -3.36 -20.60 5.15
CA ARG A 520 -2.31 -20.20 6.09
C ARG A 520 -1.92 -21.38 6.96
N VAL A 521 -0.63 -21.62 7.16
CA VAL A 521 -0.15 -22.73 7.98
C VAL A 521 1.26 -22.44 8.48
N GLY A 522 1.62 -23.01 9.62
CA GLY A 522 2.96 -22.92 10.18
C GLY A 522 3.16 -21.81 11.21
N THR A 523 4.43 -21.51 11.52
CA THR A 523 4.91 -20.57 12.54
C THR A 523 5.69 -19.36 11.98
N MET A 524 6.09 -19.38 10.71
CA MET A 524 6.82 -18.27 10.07
C MET A 524 5.99 -16.97 10.05
N ASP A 525 6.62 -15.83 9.76
CA ASP A 525 5.93 -14.53 9.79
C ASP A 525 4.88 -14.45 8.67
N ASP A 526 5.29 -14.77 7.44
CA ASP A 526 4.40 -14.84 6.29
C ASP A 526 3.93 -16.28 6.02
N ARG A 527 2.71 -16.57 6.46
CA ARG A 527 2.16 -17.94 6.50
C ARG A 527 1.30 -18.30 5.30
N ASP A 528 1.14 -17.43 4.32
CA ASP A 528 0.27 -17.68 3.17
C ASP A 528 0.84 -18.76 2.22
N ILE A 529 -0.05 -19.58 1.64
CA ILE A 529 0.26 -20.74 0.79
C ILE A 529 -1.01 -21.18 0.03
N GLU A 530 -0.87 -21.95 -1.05
CA GLU A 530 -1.98 -22.58 -1.79
C GLU A 530 -1.79 -24.12 -1.84
N GLY A 531 -1.49 -24.70 -0.68
CA GLY A 531 -1.24 -26.14 -0.49
C GLY A 531 -2.45 -26.91 0.03
N TRP A 532 -2.82 -28.01 -0.63
CA TRP A 532 -4.06 -28.76 -0.35
C TRP A 532 -3.82 -30.25 -0.05
N ARG A 533 -3.88 -30.61 1.23
CA ARG A 533 -3.69 -31.99 1.71
C ARG A 533 -4.61 -32.99 0.98
N GLY A 534 -4.03 -34.07 0.47
CA GLY A 534 -4.74 -35.14 -0.24
C GLY A 534 -5.19 -34.83 -1.68
N PHE A 535 -4.95 -33.62 -2.21
CA PHE A 535 -5.46 -33.24 -3.54
C PHE A 535 -4.61 -33.81 -4.69
N THR A 536 -5.29 -34.24 -5.75
CA THR A 536 -4.72 -34.62 -7.06
C THR A 536 -4.45 -33.40 -7.93
N ILE A 537 -3.69 -33.56 -9.03
CA ILE A 537 -3.38 -32.47 -9.99
C ILE A 537 -4.64 -31.70 -10.41
N SER A 538 -5.73 -32.41 -10.71
CA SER A 538 -7.01 -31.79 -11.13
C SER A 538 -7.61 -30.91 -10.05
N GLN A 539 -7.59 -31.36 -8.79
CA GLN A 539 -8.16 -30.61 -7.67
C GLN A 539 -7.28 -29.41 -7.26
N ILE A 540 -5.97 -29.48 -7.52
CA ILE A 540 -5.06 -28.33 -7.40
C ILE A 540 -5.38 -27.29 -8.49
N ALA A 541 -5.71 -27.72 -9.71
CA ALA A 541 -6.12 -26.81 -10.79
C ALA A 541 -7.45 -26.10 -10.50
N ASP A 542 -8.42 -26.80 -9.92
CA ASP A 542 -9.69 -26.22 -9.45
C ASP A 542 -9.45 -25.09 -8.41
N LYS A 543 -8.43 -25.25 -7.56
CA LYS A 543 -8.02 -24.24 -6.57
C LYS A 543 -7.26 -23.07 -7.17
N ALA A 544 -6.30 -23.36 -8.05
CA ALA A 544 -5.54 -22.35 -8.78
C ALA A 544 -6.44 -21.39 -9.58
N GLY A 545 -7.56 -21.88 -10.13
CA GLY A 545 -8.52 -21.08 -10.91
C GLY A 545 -9.27 -20.00 -10.13
N CYS A 546 -9.17 -19.98 -8.79
CA CYS A 546 -9.54 -18.82 -7.98
C CYS A 546 -8.30 -18.09 -7.46
N ALA A 547 -7.33 -18.83 -6.89
CA ALA A 547 -6.21 -18.23 -6.17
C ALA A 547 -5.29 -17.41 -7.10
N VAL A 548 -4.88 -17.96 -8.25
CA VAL A 548 -3.93 -17.28 -9.15
C VAL A 548 -4.48 -15.97 -9.72
N PRO A 549 -5.72 -15.88 -10.26
CA PRO A 549 -6.22 -14.60 -10.75
C PRO A 549 -6.56 -13.59 -9.63
N THR A 550 -6.74 -14.07 -8.39
CA THR A 550 -6.98 -13.22 -7.19
C THR A 550 -5.68 -12.62 -6.66
N TYR A 551 -4.69 -13.46 -6.35
CA TYR A 551 -3.45 -13.05 -5.70
C TYR A 551 -2.34 -12.63 -6.69
N ARG A 552 -2.42 -13.06 -7.97
CA ARG A 552 -1.54 -12.69 -9.09
C ARG A 552 -0.03 -12.76 -8.77
N PRO A 553 0.47 -13.91 -8.27
CA PRO A 553 1.90 -14.09 -7.99
C PRO A 553 2.75 -13.89 -9.25
N ASN A 554 3.98 -13.40 -9.07
CA ASN A 554 5.01 -13.39 -10.12
C ASN A 554 5.93 -14.62 -10.08
N LEU A 555 5.93 -15.37 -8.98
CA LEU A 555 6.63 -16.64 -8.83
C LEU A 555 5.70 -17.72 -8.24
N ILE A 556 5.66 -18.91 -8.85
CA ILE A 556 4.95 -20.08 -8.32
C ILE A 556 5.94 -21.20 -8.05
N THR A 557 5.92 -21.77 -6.85
CA THR A 557 6.57 -23.07 -6.55
C THR A 557 5.52 -24.18 -6.64
N LEU A 558 5.70 -25.16 -7.52
CA LEU A 558 4.68 -26.14 -7.87
C LEU A 558 5.12 -27.58 -7.57
N ILE A 559 4.42 -28.24 -6.63
CA ILE A 559 4.53 -29.69 -6.37
C ILE A 559 3.16 -30.36 -6.52
N ALA A 560 2.95 -31.11 -7.60
CA ALA A 560 1.69 -31.79 -7.88
C ALA A 560 1.88 -33.22 -8.42
N GLY A 561 0.86 -34.07 -8.28
CA GLY A 561 0.88 -35.47 -8.72
C GLY A 561 1.19 -36.52 -7.63
N GLY A 562 1.55 -36.09 -6.42
CA GLY A 562 1.87 -37.03 -5.32
C GLY A 562 0.71 -37.98 -4.99
N ASN A 563 -0.50 -37.44 -4.84
CA ASN A 563 -1.71 -38.23 -4.59
C ASN A 563 -2.11 -39.08 -5.80
N ASP A 564 -1.97 -38.56 -7.02
CA ASP A 564 -2.18 -39.33 -8.25
C ASP A 564 -1.28 -40.59 -8.28
N VAL A 565 0.00 -40.46 -7.91
CA VAL A 565 0.95 -41.58 -7.81
C VAL A 565 0.62 -42.53 -6.67
N VAL A 566 0.38 -42.01 -5.45
CA VAL A 566 0.11 -42.83 -4.24
C VAL A 566 -1.15 -43.68 -4.43
N PHE A 567 -2.23 -43.09 -4.95
CA PHE A 567 -3.51 -43.75 -5.17
C PHE A 567 -3.68 -44.36 -6.57
N ASN A 568 -2.68 -44.23 -7.45
CA ASN A 568 -2.68 -44.72 -8.84
C ASN A 568 -3.87 -44.18 -9.68
N VAL A 569 -4.12 -42.87 -9.59
CA VAL A 569 -5.24 -42.17 -10.25
C VAL A 569 -4.80 -41.62 -11.60
N GLN A 570 -5.33 -42.21 -12.68
CA GLN A 570 -5.20 -41.69 -14.06
C GLN A 570 -3.75 -41.34 -14.46
N MET A 571 -2.79 -42.22 -14.16
CA MET A 571 -1.37 -41.95 -14.38
C MET A 571 -1.03 -41.67 -15.86
N ASP A 572 -1.72 -42.35 -16.80
CA ASP A 572 -1.54 -42.17 -18.24
C ASP A 572 -1.84 -40.74 -18.73
N THR A 573 -2.61 -39.96 -17.97
CA THR A 573 -2.94 -38.56 -18.29
C THR A 573 -2.31 -37.54 -17.33
N ALA A 574 -1.61 -37.99 -16.28
CA ALA A 574 -1.14 -37.13 -15.21
C ALA A 574 -0.21 -36.00 -15.70
N ILE A 575 0.74 -36.31 -16.60
CA ILE A 575 1.65 -35.31 -17.16
C ILE A 575 0.93 -34.25 -18.00
N GLY A 576 -0.10 -34.65 -18.77
CA GLY A 576 -0.91 -33.72 -19.55
C GLY A 576 -1.80 -32.83 -18.68
N ARG A 577 -2.27 -33.34 -17.53
CA ARG A 577 -2.98 -32.53 -16.53
C ARG A 577 -2.06 -31.54 -15.83
N LEU A 578 -0.79 -31.89 -15.58
CA LEU A 578 0.21 -30.97 -15.04
C LEU A 578 0.57 -29.87 -16.05
N GLU A 579 0.75 -30.23 -17.33
CA GLU A 579 1.00 -29.26 -18.41
C GLU A 579 -0.17 -28.26 -18.53
N ALA A 580 -1.41 -28.74 -18.47
CA ALA A 580 -2.61 -27.91 -18.51
C ALA A 580 -2.75 -26.96 -17.30
N LEU A 581 -2.32 -27.39 -16.10
CA LEU A 581 -2.28 -26.53 -14.90
C LEU A 581 -1.28 -25.39 -15.07
N ILE A 582 -0.07 -25.67 -15.58
CA ILE A 582 0.94 -24.62 -15.82
C ILE A 582 0.44 -23.64 -16.89
N ASP A 583 -0.18 -24.17 -17.95
CA ASP A 583 -0.89 -23.38 -18.98
C ASP A 583 -2.01 -22.49 -18.42
N GLN A 584 -2.68 -22.91 -17.35
CA GLN A 584 -3.74 -22.13 -16.70
C GLN A 584 -3.13 -20.99 -15.88
N VAL A 585 -2.21 -21.30 -14.95
CA VAL A 585 -1.65 -20.27 -14.06
C VAL A 585 -0.88 -19.19 -14.81
N SER A 586 -0.22 -19.53 -15.93
CA SER A 586 0.45 -18.56 -16.80
C SER A 586 -0.49 -17.64 -17.59
N LYS A 587 -1.78 -17.97 -17.69
CA LYS A 587 -2.82 -17.09 -18.25
C LYS A 587 -3.48 -16.26 -17.16
N ASP A 588 -3.73 -16.87 -16.01
CA ASP A 588 -4.43 -16.26 -14.88
C ASP A 588 -3.55 -15.20 -14.15
N SER A 589 -2.22 -15.37 -14.17
CA SER A 589 -1.24 -14.33 -13.80
C SER A 589 -0.24 -14.10 -14.95
N PRO A 590 -0.51 -13.16 -15.87
CA PRO A 590 0.37 -12.88 -17.01
C PRO A 590 1.79 -12.47 -16.57
N GLY A 591 2.79 -13.19 -17.06
CA GLY A 591 4.20 -12.93 -16.76
C GLY A 591 4.76 -13.71 -15.55
N VAL A 592 3.95 -14.49 -14.84
CA VAL A 592 4.41 -15.39 -13.77
C VAL A 592 5.49 -16.37 -14.26
N THR A 593 6.45 -16.67 -13.39
CA THR A 593 7.40 -17.77 -13.55
C THR A 593 6.96 -18.96 -12.70
N VAL A 594 7.00 -20.18 -13.25
CA VAL A 594 6.63 -21.41 -12.54
C VAL A 594 7.86 -22.30 -12.35
N LEU A 595 8.22 -22.54 -11.09
CA LEU A 595 9.24 -23.50 -10.68
C LEU A 595 8.51 -24.83 -10.39
N VAL A 596 8.62 -25.82 -11.28
CA VAL A 596 7.87 -27.08 -11.16
C VAL A 596 8.79 -28.25 -10.81
N SER A 597 8.51 -28.91 -9.69
CA SER A 597 9.25 -30.11 -9.27
C SER A 597 8.54 -31.40 -9.65
N GLY A 598 9.30 -32.50 -9.61
CA GLY A 598 8.73 -33.84 -9.42
C GLY A 598 8.16 -34.03 -8.02
N ILE A 599 7.73 -35.27 -7.74
CA ILE A 599 7.28 -35.66 -6.40
C ILE A 599 8.43 -36.28 -5.59
N GLN A 600 8.34 -36.16 -4.27
CA GLN A 600 9.30 -36.72 -3.33
C GLN A 600 9.35 -38.27 -3.37
N PRO A 601 10.48 -38.90 -2.96
CA PRO A 601 10.57 -40.35 -2.83
C PRO A 601 9.55 -40.92 -1.84
N LEU A 602 8.99 -42.09 -2.14
CA LEU A 602 7.95 -42.73 -1.33
C LEU A 602 8.47 -44.05 -0.74
N LYS A 603 8.30 -44.27 0.57
CA LYS A 603 8.71 -45.55 1.17
C LYS A 603 7.73 -46.67 0.74
N PRO A 604 8.22 -47.86 0.38
CA PRO A 604 7.39 -48.97 -0.12
C PRO A 604 6.65 -49.73 1.01
N LYS A 605 6.10 -49.00 1.99
CA LYS A 605 5.49 -49.55 3.20
C LYS A 605 4.13 -50.19 2.91
N ASP A 606 3.19 -49.36 2.44
CA ASP A 606 1.80 -49.77 2.20
C ASP A 606 1.45 -49.84 0.69
N ASN A 607 2.34 -49.34 -0.18
CA ASN A 607 2.22 -49.45 -1.64
C ASN A 607 3.61 -49.66 -2.28
N PRO A 608 4.07 -50.90 -2.47
CA PRO A 608 5.46 -51.18 -2.88
C PRO A 608 5.81 -50.65 -4.28
N ASN A 609 4.80 -50.40 -5.12
CA ASN A 609 4.98 -49.89 -6.48
C ASN A 609 4.89 -48.35 -6.57
N ALA A 610 4.58 -47.63 -5.47
CA ALA A 610 4.36 -46.18 -5.52
C ALA A 610 5.64 -45.41 -5.89
N ASN A 611 6.80 -45.79 -5.34
CA ASN A 611 8.06 -45.11 -5.64
C ASN A 611 8.43 -45.22 -7.13
N ALA A 612 8.36 -46.43 -7.70
CA ALA A 612 8.65 -46.65 -9.12
C ALA A 612 7.66 -45.91 -10.06
N ARG A 613 6.38 -45.78 -9.68
CA ARG A 613 5.42 -44.92 -10.40
C ARG A 613 5.79 -43.44 -10.28
N GLY A 614 6.26 -42.99 -9.12
CA GLY A 614 6.72 -41.63 -8.89
C GLY A 614 7.95 -41.27 -9.73
N GLU A 615 8.95 -42.15 -9.75
CA GLU A 615 10.15 -42.02 -10.61
C GLU A 615 9.76 -41.93 -12.10
N ALA A 616 8.86 -42.81 -12.57
CA ALA A 616 8.37 -42.79 -13.95
C ALA A 616 7.51 -41.56 -14.30
N PHE A 617 6.83 -40.96 -13.33
CA PHE A 617 6.09 -39.70 -13.51
C PHE A 617 7.05 -38.50 -13.56
N THR A 618 7.91 -38.36 -12.55
CA THR A 618 8.91 -37.27 -12.45
C THR A 618 9.83 -37.23 -13.66
N ALA A 619 10.26 -38.38 -14.20
CA ALA A 619 11.11 -38.45 -15.39
C ALA A 619 10.50 -37.84 -16.67
N GLN A 620 9.19 -37.59 -16.72
CA GLN A 620 8.51 -36.97 -17.86
C GLN A 620 8.46 -35.43 -17.77
N ILE A 621 8.74 -34.84 -16.59
CA ILE A 621 8.57 -33.41 -16.33
C ILE A 621 9.56 -32.54 -17.12
N PRO A 622 10.86 -32.85 -17.23
CA PRO A 622 11.78 -32.03 -18.03
C PRO A 622 11.32 -31.87 -19.49
N GLY A 623 10.92 -32.96 -20.15
CA GLY A 623 10.38 -32.91 -21.52
C GLY A 623 9.01 -32.24 -21.65
N MET A 624 8.28 -32.02 -20.56
CA MET A 624 7.09 -31.17 -20.50
C MET A 624 7.46 -29.70 -20.37
N VAL A 625 8.45 -29.37 -19.52
CA VAL A 625 9.01 -28.02 -19.39
C VAL A 625 9.56 -27.53 -20.73
N ASP A 626 10.31 -28.37 -21.46
CA ASP A 626 10.79 -28.06 -22.83
C ASP A 626 9.64 -27.60 -23.76
N ARG A 627 8.48 -28.27 -23.70
CA ARG A 627 7.30 -27.92 -24.52
C ARG A 627 6.62 -26.63 -24.08
N LEU A 628 6.62 -26.33 -22.77
CA LEU A 628 6.05 -25.10 -22.22
C LEU A 628 6.93 -23.90 -22.57
N VAL A 629 8.25 -24.03 -22.40
CA VAL A 629 9.24 -23.01 -22.77
C VAL A 629 9.25 -22.77 -24.29
N ALA A 630 9.15 -23.81 -25.12
CA ALA A 630 8.99 -23.67 -26.57
C ALA A 630 7.69 -22.96 -27.00
N ARG A 631 6.69 -22.86 -26.11
CA ARG A 631 5.45 -22.08 -26.30
C ARG A 631 5.54 -20.66 -25.71
N GLY A 632 6.69 -20.27 -25.16
CA GLY A 632 6.95 -18.95 -24.59
C GLY A 632 6.55 -18.79 -23.12
N LEU A 633 6.23 -19.88 -22.41
CA LEU A 633 5.94 -19.83 -20.98
C LEU A 633 7.25 -19.89 -20.17
N ARG A 634 7.25 -19.22 -19.02
CA ARG A 634 8.41 -19.13 -18.11
C ARG A 634 8.35 -20.26 -17.09
N VAL A 635 8.99 -21.37 -17.39
CA VAL A 635 8.92 -22.59 -16.58
C VAL A 635 10.32 -23.16 -16.39
N VAL A 636 10.70 -23.42 -15.14
CA VAL A 636 11.98 -24.06 -14.76
C VAL A 636 11.69 -25.38 -14.07
N TYR A 637 12.47 -26.42 -14.38
CA TYR A 637 12.38 -27.71 -13.69
C TYR A 637 13.15 -27.67 -12.37
N THR A 638 12.46 -27.88 -11.25
CA THR A 638 13.06 -27.96 -9.92
C THR A 638 13.49 -29.39 -9.61
N ASP A 639 14.80 -29.67 -9.69
CA ASP A 639 15.32 -31.00 -9.36
C ASP A 639 15.45 -31.23 -7.84
N ILE A 640 14.52 -32.01 -7.29
CA ILE A 640 14.52 -32.46 -5.89
C ILE A 640 15.22 -33.82 -5.67
N SER A 641 15.95 -34.36 -6.66
CA SER A 641 16.62 -35.67 -6.60
C SER A 641 17.63 -35.84 -5.45
N ALA A 642 18.09 -34.74 -4.84
CA ALA A 642 18.94 -34.74 -3.66
C ALA A 642 18.24 -35.27 -2.38
N LEU A 643 16.90 -35.29 -2.36
CA LEU A 643 16.08 -35.83 -1.28
C LEU A 643 16.09 -37.37 -1.30
N LYS A 644 16.38 -37.99 -0.15
CA LYS A 644 16.57 -39.45 -0.04
C LYS A 644 15.49 -40.10 0.83
N LEU A 645 15.26 -41.40 0.63
CA LEU A 645 14.33 -42.19 1.46
C LEU A 645 14.63 -42.14 2.98
N SER A 646 15.86 -41.81 3.38
CA SER A 646 16.24 -41.57 4.78
C SER A 646 15.66 -40.29 5.38
N GLU A 647 15.37 -39.29 4.55
CA GLU A 647 14.82 -37.97 4.92
C GLU A 647 13.29 -37.93 4.78
N MET A 648 12.66 -39.08 4.54
CA MET A 648 11.22 -39.26 4.60
C MET A 648 10.82 -39.74 6.01
N ARG A 649 9.66 -39.32 6.50
CA ARG A 649 9.11 -39.72 7.82
C ARG A 649 8.73 -41.21 7.87
N SER A 650 8.24 -41.66 9.02
CA SER A 650 7.77 -43.03 9.26
C SER A 650 6.40 -43.33 8.64
N ASP A 651 5.69 -42.30 8.16
CA ASP A 651 4.50 -42.44 7.31
C ASP A 651 4.86 -42.96 5.91
N GLY A 652 6.06 -42.62 5.40
CA GLY A 652 6.55 -43.01 4.08
C GLY A 652 6.16 -42.08 2.94
N VAL A 653 5.54 -40.93 3.22
CA VAL A 653 5.01 -39.99 2.22
C VAL A 653 5.55 -38.57 2.41
N HIS A 654 5.73 -38.12 3.65
CA HIS A 654 6.13 -36.74 3.95
C HIS A 654 7.62 -36.63 4.30
N PRO A 655 8.33 -35.58 3.84
CA PRO A 655 9.68 -35.29 4.30
C PRO A 655 9.76 -35.03 5.80
N THR A 656 10.94 -35.24 6.38
CA THR A 656 11.36 -34.59 7.63
C THR A 656 11.77 -33.14 7.35
N ASP A 657 11.94 -32.31 8.38
CA ASP A 657 12.44 -30.92 8.26
C ASP A 657 13.70 -30.83 7.37
N ALA A 658 14.73 -31.65 7.64
CA ALA A 658 15.95 -31.73 6.83
C ALA A 658 15.74 -32.23 5.37
N GLY A 659 14.56 -32.76 5.06
CA GLY A 659 14.12 -33.11 3.71
C GLY A 659 13.36 -31.96 3.04
N TYR A 660 12.57 -31.20 3.81
CA TYR A 660 11.98 -29.94 3.36
C TYR A 660 13.05 -28.87 3.06
N ASP A 661 14.12 -28.79 3.85
CA ASP A 661 15.30 -27.94 3.58
C ASP A 661 15.92 -28.19 2.19
N LYS A 662 15.88 -29.44 1.71
CA LYS A 662 16.38 -29.81 0.37
C LYS A 662 15.42 -29.44 -0.74
N ILE A 663 14.12 -29.51 -0.48
CA ILE A 663 13.09 -29.00 -1.40
C ILE A 663 13.24 -27.48 -1.52
N ALA A 664 13.44 -26.78 -0.41
CA ALA A 664 13.76 -25.36 -0.39
C ALA A 664 15.07 -25.03 -1.14
N GLU A 665 16.13 -25.82 -0.97
CA GLU A 665 17.38 -25.66 -1.72
C GLU A 665 17.17 -25.80 -3.23
N ALA A 666 16.39 -26.79 -3.66
CA ALA A 666 16.09 -26.99 -5.07
C ALA A 666 15.27 -25.82 -5.64
N PHE A 667 14.26 -25.33 -4.92
CA PHE A 667 13.49 -24.16 -5.34
C PHE A 667 14.32 -22.88 -5.38
N GLY A 668 15.25 -22.69 -4.44
CA GLY A 668 16.23 -21.58 -4.48
C GLY A 668 17.02 -21.60 -5.79
N LYS A 669 17.64 -22.74 -6.12
CA LYS A 669 18.41 -22.91 -7.37
C LYS A 669 17.57 -22.71 -8.64
N ALA A 670 16.33 -23.18 -8.64
CA ALA A 670 15.42 -22.97 -9.77
C ALA A 670 14.98 -21.49 -9.89
N ALA A 671 14.88 -20.75 -8.78
CA ALA A 671 14.64 -19.31 -8.78
C ALA A 671 15.87 -18.53 -9.26
N GLU A 672 17.07 -18.93 -8.85
CA GLU A 672 18.36 -18.41 -9.34
C GLU A 672 18.46 -18.58 -10.88
N GLU A 673 18.18 -19.77 -11.41
CA GLU A 673 18.14 -20.05 -12.86
C GLU A 673 17.10 -19.18 -13.60
N ALA A 674 15.89 -19.04 -13.06
CA ALA A 674 14.86 -18.18 -13.63
C ALA A 674 15.24 -16.68 -13.61
N ASN A 675 15.96 -16.24 -12.58
CA ASN A 675 16.48 -14.89 -12.41
C ASN A 675 17.60 -14.60 -13.43
N ASP A 676 18.50 -15.55 -13.67
CA ASP A 676 19.55 -15.47 -14.70
C ASP A 676 18.96 -15.34 -16.11
N HIS A 677 17.91 -16.11 -16.42
CA HIS A 677 17.13 -15.98 -17.65
C HIS A 677 16.31 -14.68 -17.75
N GLY A 678 16.22 -13.88 -16.68
CA GLY A 678 15.41 -12.67 -16.61
C GLY A 678 13.91 -12.94 -16.67
N TRP A 679 13.46 -14.12 -16.24
CA TRP A 679 12.06 -14.54 -16.30
C TRP A 679 11.24 -14.06 -15.11
N ILE A 680 11.86 -13.89 -13.95
CA ILE A 680 11.26 -13.20 -12.81
C ILE A 680 11.07 -11.72 -13.20
N GLN A 681 9.84 -11.22 -13.08
CA GLN A 681 9.45 -9.83 -13.36
C GLN A 681 8.76 -9.23 -12.13
N GLU A 682 8.50 -7.93 -12.12
CA GLU A 682 7.77 -7.28 -11.01
C GLU A 682 6.37 -7.91 -10.78
N PRO A 683 5.85 -7.90 -9.54
CA PRO A 683 4.51 -8.37 -9.23
C PRO A 683 3.43 -7.59 -9.99
N ASN A 684 2.41 -8.31 -10.48
CA ASN A 684 1.17 -7.66 -10.91
C ASN A 684 0.39 -7.20 -9.66
N PRO A 685 -0.30 -6.05 -9.67
CA PRO A 685 -1.22 -5.70 -8.59
C PRO A 685 -2.28 -6.79 -8.41
N PRO A 686 -2.59 -7.24 -7.18
CA PRO A 686 -3.59 -8.27 -6.92
C PRO A 686 -5.00 -7.81 -7.36
N ALA A 687 -5.96 -8.73 -7.39
CA ALA A 687 -7.34 -8.39 -7.70
C ALA A 687 -7.93 -7.49 -6.60
N ALA A 688 -8.72 -6.48 -6.99
CA ALA A 688 -9.33 -5.51 -6.07
C ALA A 688 -10.09 -6.18 -4.92
N ASN A 689 -10.72 -7.33 -5.16
CA ASN A 689 -11.47 -8.07 -4.16
C ASN A 689 -10.63 -9.00 -3.23
N VAL A 690 -9.29 -8.96 -3.27
CA VAL A 690 -8.44 -9.89 -2.48
C VAL A 690 -8.76 -9.87 -0.98
N GLY A 691 -9.05 -8.68 -0.42
CA GLY A 691 -9.45 -8.51 0.99
C GLY A 691 -10.76 -9.22 1.39
N SER A 692 -11.61 -9.58 0.41
CA SER A 692 -12.84 -10.36 0.65
C SER A 692 -12.60 -11.87 0.82
N SER A 693 -11.36 -12.35 0.64
CA SER A 693 -10.98 -13.76 0.64
C SER A 693 -11.87 -14.62 -0.29
N PRO A 694 -12.00 -14.28 -1.58
CA PRO A 694 -12.99 -14.88 -2.48
C PRO A 694 -12.81 -16.39 -2.71
N CYS A 695 -11.60 -16.91 -2.47
CA CYS A 695 -11.27 -18.33 -2.60
C CYS A 695 -11.53 -19.17 -1.34
N GLY A 696 -12.04 -18.54 -0.27
CA GLY A 696 -12.37 -19.19 1.00
C GLY A 696 -11.13 -19.40 1.87
N SER A 697 -10.64 -18.31 2.48
CA SER A 697 -9.41 -18.33 3.27
C SER A 697 -9.46 -19.30 4.45
N LYS A 698 -8.38 -20.06 4.63
CA LYS A 698 -8.26 -21.18 5.56
C LYS A 698 -6.88 -21.17 6.22
N ASP A 699 -6.76 -20.55 7.38
CA ASP A 699 -5.63 -20.85 8.27
C ASP A 699 -5.85 -22.25 8.90
N ASP A 700 -4.77 -22.98 9.15
CA ASP A 700 -4.71 -24.32 9.74
C ASP A 700 -3.76 -24.38 10.96
N GLY A 701 -3.10 -23.28 11.34
CA GLY A 701 -2.21 -23.17 12.50
C GLY A 701 -0.79 -23.73 12.28
N ALA A 702 0.15 -23.57 13.22
CA ALA A 702 0.05 -22.92 14.52
C ALA A 702 0.98 -21.69 14.59
N GLY A 703 0.46 -20.50 14.31
CA GLY A 703 1.23 -19.26 14.48
C GLY A 703 1.72 -19.12 15.93
N LEU A 704 2.92 -18.58 16.10
CA LEU A 704 3.75 -18.65 17.32
C LEU A 704 2.95 -18.69 18.63
N PRO A 705 3.28 -19.60 19.58
CA PRO A 705 2.90 -19.41 20.97
C PRO A 705 3.43 -18.06 21.42
N VAL A 706 2.60 -17.23 22.05
CA VAL A 706 3.16 -16.04 22.69
C VAL A 706 3.94 -16.54 23.90
N ASP A 707 5.26 -16.36 23.85
CA ASP A 707 6.14 -16.71 24.96
C ASP A 707 5.64 -16.04 26.24
N GLY A 708 5.65 -16.75 27.37
CA GLY A 708 5.06 -16.30 28.64
C GLY A 708 5.77 -15.14 29.35
N ASN A 709 6.46 -14.29 28.61
CA ASN A 709 6.89 -12.96 29.01
C ASN A 709 6.15 -11.96 28.12
N ASN A 710 5.36 -11.05 28.70
CA ASN A 710 4.65 -10.01 27.96
C ASN A 710 5.59 -9.27 26.98
N LYS A 711 5.34 -9.45 25.67
CA LYS A 711 6.08 -8.79 24.58
C LYS A 711 5.50 -7.43 24.17
N LEU A 712 4.28 -7.09 24.57
CA LEU A 712 3.60 -5.82 24.24
C LEU A 712 4.13 -4.61 25.02
N GLY A 713 5.03 -4.82 25.99
CA GLY A 713 5.69 -3.75 26.75
C GLY A 713 5.01 -3.39 28.08
N GLU A 714 5.60 -2.44 28.80
CA GLU A 714 5.10 -1.99 30.11
C GLU A 714 3.72 -1.34 29.97
N GLY A 715 2.76 -1.78 30.79
CA GLY A 715 1.35 -1.34 30.71
C GLY A 715 0.41 -2.31 30.01
N TRP A 716 0.88 -3.48 29.58
CA TRP A 716 0.04 -4.61 29.17
C TRP A 716 0.19 -5.78 30.17
N ASP A 717 -0.90 -6.43 30.54
CA ASP A 717 -0.93 -7.51 31.55
C ASP A 717 -1.40 -8.83 30.91
N ASP A 718 -0.46 -9.75 30.66
CA ASP A 718 -0.67 -10.99 29.91
C ASP A 718 -1.52 -12.00 30.71
N ARG A 719 -2.69 -12.38 30.17
CA ARG A 719 -3.62 -13.34 30.78
C ARG A 719 -3.64 -14.71 30.11
N GLY A 720 -2.71 -14.97 29.19
CA GLY A 720 -2.64 -16.24 28.48
C GLY A 720 -3.89 -16.52 27.65
N VAL A 721 -4.14 -17.82 27.41
CA VAL A 721 -5.31 -18.30 26.67
C VAL A 721 -6.55 -18.31 27.55
N ILE A 722 -7.43 -17.31 27.37
CA ILE A 722 -8.69 -17.15 28.09
C ILE A 722 -9.85 -17.98 27.48
N GLN A 723 -9.72 -18.40 26.22
CA GLN A 723 -10.63 -19.34 25.55
C GLN A 723 -9.83 -20.31 24.68
N ALA A 724 -9.84 -21.60 25.04
CA ALA A 724 -9.10 -22.66 24.34
C ALA A 724 -9.95 -23.49 23.36
N ARG A 725 -11.27 -23.27 23.30
CA ARG A 725 -12.17 -24.03 22.41
C ARG A 725 -11.95 -23.62 20.95
N GLN A 726 -11.76 -24.62 20.10
CA GLN A 726 -11.62 -24.46 18.65
C GLN A 726 -12.94 -24.64 17.89
N PHE A 727 -13.06 -23.93 16.78
CA PHE A 727 -14.19 -23.88 15.86
C PHE A 727 -13.69 -24.05 14.40
N PRO A 728 -14.57 -24.37 13.43
CA PRO A 728 -14.18 -24.48 12.01
C PRO A 728 -13.60 -23.19 11.44
N SER A 729 -12.69 -23.26 10.47
CA SER A 729 -12.09 -22.08 9.80
C SER A 729 -13.09 -21.18 9.06
N SER A 730 -14.26 -21.73 8.71
CA SER A 730 -15.37 -20.97 8.15
C SER A 730 -16.13 -20.14 9.17
N SER A 731 -15.83 -20.28 10.48
CA SER A 731 -16.41 -19.47 11.53
C SER A 731 -15.79 -18.07 11.57
N ARG A 732 -16.52 -17.14 12.17
CA ARG A 732 -16.11 -15.76 12.40
C ARG A 732 -16.38 -15.39 13.86
N PHE A 733 -15.58 -14.48 14.40
CA PHE A 733 -15.53 -14.20 15.82
C PHE A 733 -15.80 -12.71 16.09
N TRP A 734 -16.58 -12.45 17.14
CA TRP A 734 -16.83 -11.11 17.67
C TRP A 734 -16.66 -11.13 19.19
N LEU A 735 -16.33 -9.96 19.72
CA LEU A 735 -16.31 -9.65 21.15
C LEU A 735 -17.36 -8.57 21.36
N THR A 736 -18.35 -8.79 22.23
CA THR A 736 -19.43 -7.82 22.47
C THR A 736 -20.08 -8.07 23.83
N ASP A 737 -20.37 -7.02 24.62
CA ASP A 737 -21.01 -7.16 25.93
C ASP A 737 -22.50 -7.49 25.75
N VAL A 738 -22.88 -8.77 25.97
CA VAL A 738 -24.24 -9.28 25.79
C VAL A 738 -25.11 -8.96 27.01
N ASN A 739 -24.53 -8.77 28.20
CA ASN A 739 -25.30 -8.71 29.45
C ASN A 739 -25.30 -7.36 30.18
N LYS A 740 -24.55 -6.36 29.70
CA LYS A 740 -24.31 -5.03 30.29
C LYS A 740 -23.45 -5.04 31.55
N ASP A 741 -22.57 -6.02 31.73
CA ASP A 741 -21.60 -6.06 32.83
C ASP A 741 -20.22 -5.46 32.49
N ARG A 742 -20.09 -4.91 31.27
CA ARG A 742 -18.91 -4.30 30.62
C ARG A 742 -17.83 -5.27 30.16
N LYS A 743 -18.01 -6.59 30.30
CA LYS A 743 -17.08 -7.56 29.71
C LYS A 743 -17.62 -8.06 28.38
N ALA A 744 -16.78 -8.07 27.36
CA ALA A 744 -17.15 -8.60 26.06
C ALA A 744 -17.27 -10.14 26.10
N GLU A 745 -18.43 -10.65 25.70
CA GLU A 745 -18.69 -12.06 25.43
C GLU A 745 -18.05 -12.50 24.11
N PHE A 746 -17.58 -13.75 24.07
CA PHE A 746 -17.03 -14.36 22.87
C PHE A 746 -18.16 -14.95 22.00
N VAL A 747 -18.35 -14.42 20.80
CA VAL A 747 -19.41 -14.82 19.85
C VAL A 747 -18.78 -15.50 18.63
N VAL A 748 -19.37 -16.64 18.21
CA VAL A 748 -18.96 -17.43 17.04
C VAL A 748 -20.13 -17.52 16.07
N VAL A 749 -19.96 -17.04 14.83
CA VAL A 749 -20.91 -17.22 13.72
C VAL A 749 -20.35 -18.25 12.75
N ASP A 750 -21.18 -19.16 12.24
CA ASP A 750 -20.82 -20.12 11.19
C ASP A 750 -21.05 -19.58 9.77
N LYS A 751 -20.66 -20.35 8.75
CA LYS A 751 -20.81 -19.97 7.34
C LYS A 751 -22.27 -19.72 6.90
N ASP A 752 -23.24 -20.34 7.57
CA ASP A 752 -24.67 -20.28 7.26
C ASP A 752 -25.39 -19.25 8.17
N GLN A 753 -24.62 -18.41 8.87
CA GLN A 753 -25.07 -17.32 9.73
C GLN A 753 -25.74 -17.75 11.05
N ASN A 754 -25.68 -19.04 11.44
CA ASN A 754 -26.03 -19.41 12.81
C ASN A 754 -24.93 -18.92 13.75
N PHE A 755 -25.27 -18.45 14.95
CA PHE A 755 -24.27 -18.08 15.95
C PHE A 755 -24.47 -18.76 17.29
N ARG A 756 -23.40 -18.80 18.06
CA ARG A 756 -23.32 -19.25 19.46
C ARG A 756 -22.43 -18.26 20.22
N PHE A 757 -22.55 -18.18 21.53
CA PHE A 757 -21.72 -17.28 22.32
C PHE A 757 -21.39 -17.88 23.69
N TRP A 758 -20.38 -17.34 24.36
CA TRP A 758 -19.91 -17.78 25.68
C TRP A 758 -19.78 -16.59 26.63
N TRP A 759 -20.48 -16.67 27.77
CA TRP A 759 -20.44 -15.72 28.88
C TRP A 759 -19.01 -15.51 29.38
N ASN A 760 -18.56 -14.26 29.43
CA ASN A 760 -17.23 -13.92 29.92
C ASN A 760 -17.31 -13.67 31.43
N GLY A 761 -16.67 -14.53 32.23
CA GLY A 761 -16.62 -14.34 33.69
C GLY A 761 -15.59 -13.31 34.14
N GLY A 762 -14.66 -12.90 33.28
CA GLY A 762 -13.54 -12.04 33.62
C GLY A 762 -12.40 -12.74 34.38
N PRO A 763 -11.39 -11.98 34.83
CA PRO A 763 -10.26 -12.49 35.59
C PRO A 763 -10.64 -12.89 37.02
N SER A 764 -9.94 -13.89 37.56
CA SER A 764 -10.08 -14.38 38.94
C SER A 764 -8.70 -14.58 39.56
N GLY A 765 -8.07 -13.48 39.97
CA GLY A 765 -6.65 -13.46 40.29
C GLY A 765 -5.83 -13.49 39.01
N ASP A 766 -4.88 -14.43 38.94
CA ASP A 766 -4.02 -14.63 37.76
C ASP A 766 -4.71 -15.50 36.68
N ASP A 767 -5.77 -16.24 37.04
CA ASP A 767 -6.55 -17.10 36.15
C ASP A 767 -7.71 -16.35 35.47
N TRP A 768 -8.31 -16.95 34.42
CA TRP A 768 -9.58 -16.50 33.81
C TRP A 768 -10.73 -17.43 34.18
N ILE A 769 -11.93 -16.88 34.46
CA ILE A 769 -13.11 -17.70 34.73
C ILE A 769 -13.55 -18.39 33.41
N PRO A 770 -13.61 -19.75 33.34
CA PRO A 770 -13.91 -20.45 32.10
C PRO A 770 -15.24 -20.02 31.48
N MET A 771 -15.21 -19.57 30.23
CA MET A 771 -16.38 -19.01 29.58
C MET A 771 -17.47 -20.08 29.36
N VAL A 772 -18.72 -19.77 29.74
CA VAL A 772 -19.84 -20.73 29.72
C VAL A 772 -20.77 -20.44 28.54
N GLU A 773 -21.13 -21.48 27.79
CA GLU A 773 -21.95 -21.33 26.59
C GLU A 773 -23.35 -20.79 26.90
N GLY A 774 -23.74 -19.72 26.23
CA GLY A 774 -25.08 -19.15 26.24
C GLY A 774 -26.01 -19.82 25.24
N GLN A 775 -27.30 -19.48 25.30
CA GLN A 775 -28.31 -19.86 24.31
C GLN A 775 -28.77 -18.59 23.61
N ASN A 776 -29.05 -18.65 22.30
CA ASN A 776 -29.75 -17.57 21.60
C ASN A 776 -31.01 -18.12 20.91
N SER A 777 -31.80 -17.23 20.31
CA SER A 777 -33.04 -17.57 19.60
C SER A 777 -33.07 -17.01 18.18
N TYR A 778 -31.88 -16.76 17.61
CA TYR A 778 -31.75 -16.27 16.25
C TYR A 778 -31.86 -17.40 15.23
N GLU A 779 -32.75 -17.24 14.26
CA GLU A 779 -32.91 -18.14 13.13
C GLU A 779 -32.52 -17.39 11.83
N PRO A 780 -31.37 -17.73 11.21
CA PRO A 780 -30.96 -17.08 9.96
C PRO A 780 -31.91 -17.44 8.81
N ARG A 781 -32.00 -16.54 7.83
CA ARG A 781 -32.82 -16.79 6.62
C ARG A 781 -32.17 -17.87 5.75
N ALA A 782 -32.99 -18.61 4.99
CA ALA A 782 -32.48 -19.56 4.02
C ALA A 782 -31.54 -18.88 3.01
N GLY A 783 -30.29 -19.37 2.89
CA GLY A 783 -29.25 -18.77 2.05
C GLY A 783 -28.47 -17.61 2.69
N ALA A 784 -28.60 -17.40 4.01
CA ALA A 784 -27.80 -16.44 4.74
C ALA A 784 -26.30 -16.78 4.74
N VAL A 785 -25.44 -15.76 4.85
CA VAL A 785 -23.99 -15.88 4.78
C VAL A 785 -23.35 -15.35 6.07
N GLY A 786 -22.53 -16.16 6.73
CA GLY A 786 -21.90 -15.82 8.01
C GLY A 786 -21.15 -14.49 8.03
N ASN A 787 -20.38 -14.22 6.97
CA ASN A 787 -19.60 -12.98 6.80
C ASN A 787 -20.45 -11.69 6.73
N GLN A 788 -21.78 -11.78 6.68
CA GLN A 788 -22.68 -10.64 6.68
C GLN A 788 -23.19 -10.26 8.08
N LEU A 789 -23.14 -11.14 9.08
CA LEU A 789 -23.62 -10.81 10.42
C LEU A 789 -22.62 -9.89 11.15
N ARG A 790 -23.12 -8.92 11.90
CA ARG A 790 -22.38 -8.01 12.78
C ARG A 790 -23.15 -7.85 14.09
N PHE A 791 -22.45 -7.44 15.13
CA PHE A 791 -23.01 -7.13 16.45
C PHE A 791 -22.55 -5.71 16.84
N GLY A 792 -23.43 -4.94 17.47
CA GLY A 792 -23.18 -3.55 17.87
C GLY A 792 -24.48 -2.84 18.27
N ASP A 793 -24.42 -1.88 19.18
CA ASP A 793 -25.61 -1.18 19.72
C ASP A 793 -26.05 -0.07 18.75
N VAL A 794 -27.03 -0.33 17.89
CA VAL A 794 -27.48 0.66 16.90
C VAL A 794 -28.74 1.40 17.29
N ASP A 795 -29.50 0.93 18.27
CA ASP A 795 -30.66 1.65 18.78
C ASP A 795 -30.38 2.52 20.02
N GLY A 796 -29.27 2.27 20.72
CA GLY A 796 -28.75 3.06 21.83
C GLY A 796 -29.33 2.68 23.19
N ASP A 797 -29.90 1.48 23.33
CA ASP A 797 -30.31 0.97 24.64
C ASP A 797 -29.12 0.46 25.48
N GLY A 798 -27.97 0.19 24.84
CA GLY A 798 -26.74 -0.37 25.40
C GLY A 798 -26.52 -1.87 25.16
N PHE A 799 -27.46 -2.58 24.51
CA PHE A 799 -27.32 -4.00 24.15
C PHE A 799 -26.87 -4.13 22.68
N PRO A 800 -26.08 -5.15 22.33
CA PRO A 800 -25.57 -5.28 20.97
C PRO A 800 -26.62 -5.87 20.01
N ASP A 801 -27.20 -5.03 19.18
CA ASP A 801 -28.11 -5.46 18.11
C ASP A 801 -27.40 -6.30 17.04
N CYS A 802 -28.18 -7.08 16.32
CA CYS A 802 -27.66 -7.99 15.30
C CYS A 802 -27.97 -7.45 13.91
N MET A 803 -26.95 -7.30 13.07
CA MET A 803 -27.06 -6.64 11.77
C MET A 803 -26.56 -7.54 10.66
N VAL A 804 -27.42 -7.87 9.71
CA VAL A 804 -27.01 -8.53 8.46
C VAL A 804 -26.72 -7.45 7.43
N VAL A 805 -25.45 -7.33 7.04
CA VAL A 805 -24.94 -6.28 6.13
C VAL A 805 -24.49 -6.81 4.77
N ASP A 806 -24.76 -6.05 3.70
CA ASP A 806 -24.30 -6.33 2.34
C ASP A 806 -23.42 -5.20 1.75
N LEU A 807 -22.75 -5.49 0.63
CA LEU A 807 -21.88 -4.55 -0.08
C LEU A 807 -22.65 -3.44 -0.81
N GLN A 808 -23.97 -3.37 -0.69
CA GLN A 808 -24.80 -2.31 -1.26
C GLN A 808 -25.37 -1.35 -0.19
N GLY A 809 -24.81 -1.41 1.03
CA GLY A 809 -25.27 -0.64 2.19
C GLY A 809 -26.56 -1.20 2.81
N GLY A 810 -27.04 -2.36 2.35
CA GLY A 810 -28.18 -3.04 2.96
C GLY A 810 -27.84 -3.45 4.39
N VAL A 811 -28.66 -3.01 5.35
CA VAL A 811 -28.60 -3.43 6.75
C VAL A 811 -29.99 -3.94 7.13
N SER A 812 -30.08 -5.23 7.49
CA SER A 812 -31.22 -5.78 8.22
C SER A 812 -30.83 -5.87 9.69
N ALA A 813 -31.28 -4.91 10.49
CA ALA A 813 -31.05 -4.87 11.92
C ALA A 813 -32.18 -5.60 12.67
N TYR A 814 -31.79 -6.33 13.72
CA TYR A 814 -32.65 -7.10 14.60
C TYR A 814 -32.29 -6.73 16.03
N THR A 815 -33.16 -6.01 16.72
CA THR A 815 -32.77 -5.46 18.02
C THR A 815 -32.98 -6.42 19.15
N TRP A 816 -32.35 -6.07 20.26
CA TRP A 816 -32.56 -6.73 21.54
C TRP A 816 -34.01 -6.64 22.03
N LYS A 817 -34.42 -7.61 22.86
CA LYS A 817 -35.75 -7.64 23.47
C LYS A 817 -35.65 -7.93 24.98
N ASP A 818 -35.50 -6.87 25.76
CA ASP A 818 -35.12 -6.87 27.18
C ASP A 818 -36.02 -7.71 28.12
N ASP A 819 -37.31 -7.84 27.81
CA ASP A 819 -38.29 -8.64 28.55
C ASP A 819 -38.10 -10.17 28.44
N ASN A 820 -37.34 -10.66 27.46
CA ASN A 820 -37.00 -12.08 27.32
C ASN A 820 -35.82 -12.48 28.25
N PRO A 821 -35.64 -13.78 28.58
CA PRO A 821 -34.45 -14.25 29.31
C PRO A 821 -33.12 -13.89 28.62
N SER A 822 -32.02 -13.76 29.38
CA SER A 822 -30.73 -13.21 28.92
C SER A 822 -30.14 -13.82 27.63
N GLY A 823 -30.47 -15.08 27.33
CA GLY A 823 -30.11 -15.71 26.06
C GLY A 823 -31.11 -15.46 24.93
N SER A 824 -32.41 -15.58 25.21
CA SER A 824 -33.49 -15.51 24.22
C SER A 824 -33.92 -14.08 23.84
N ARG A 825 -33.12 -13.07 24.18
CA ARG A 825 -33.35 -11.65 23.88
C ARG A 825 -32.56 -11.12 22.69
N MET A 826 -31.53 -11.84 22.23
CA MET A 826 -30.65 -11.42 21.13
C MET A 826 -31.34 -11.55 19.76
N CYS A 827 -31.18 -10.53 18.90
CA CYS A 827 -31.58 -10.58 17.48
C CYS A 827 -33.08 -10.86 17.23
N MET A 828 -33.97 -10.45 18.13
CA MET A 828 -35.39 -10.89 18.10
C MET A 828 -36.33 -9.89 17.44
N ASP A 829 -36.17 -8.59 17.68
CA ASP A 829 -37.12 -7.58 17.17
C ASP A 829 -36.69 -7.05 15.80
N LYS A 830 -37.32 -7.59 14.76
CA LYS A 830 -37.20 -7.15 13.37
C LYS A 830 -38.19 -6.03 12.99
N GLU A 831 -39.18 -5.76 13.84
CA GLU A 831 -40.26 -4.81 13.54
C GLU A 831 -39.83 -3.38 13.87
N LYS A 832 -38.98 -3.19 14.90
CA LYS A 832 -38.40 -1.88 15.28
C LYS A 832 -37.74 -1.14 14.09
N PHE A 833 -37.19 -1.87 13.11
CA PHE A 833 -36.64 -1.28 11.88
C PHE A 833 -37.35 -1.76 10.59
N ALA A 834 -38.66 -2.04 10.63
CA ALA A 834 -39.42 -2.58 9.49
C ALA A 834 -39.41 -1.71 8.21
N GLY A 835 -39.15 -0.40 8.32
CA GLY A 835 -38.95 0.55 7.22
C GLY A 835 -37.50 0.63 6.69
N GLY A 836 -36.60 -0.19 7.23
CA GLY A 836 -35.20 -0.39 6.84
C GLY A 836 -34.19 0.21 7.81
N ALA A 837 -33.01 -0.41 7.92
CA ALA A 837 -31.83 0.17 8.57
C ALA A 837 -30.69 0.48 7.58
N SER A 838 -30.91 0.27 6.27
CA SER A 838 -29.89 0.38 5.22
C SER A 838 -29.27 1.78 5.12
N VAL A 839 -27.94 1.79 4.99
CA VAL A 839 -27.10 2.95 4.70
C VAL A 839 -27.09 3.20 3.19
N ARG A 840 -26.95 4.46 2.80
CA ARG A 840 -26.98 4.93 1.40
C ARG A 840 -25.99 6.07 1.20
N THR A 841 -25.82 6.52 -0.04
CA THR A 841 -24.86 7.58 -0.41
C THR A 841 -25.10 8.90 0.34
N GLU A 842 -26.32 9.17 0.80
CA GLU A 842 -26.71 10.38 1.53
C GLU A 842 -27.43 10.01 2.84
N GLY A 843 -26.75 9.30 3.74
CA GLY A 843 -27.33 8.86 5.01
C GLY A 843 -28.39 7.80 4.81
N SER A 844 -29.62 8.05 5.30
CA SER A 844 -30.79 7.21 5.00
C SER A 844 -31.42 7.48 3.61
N ALA A 845 -30.88 8.43 2.84
CA ALA A 845 -31.37 8.85 1.52
C ALA A 845 -30.31 8.63 0.42
N GLY A 846 -30.66 8.89 -0.85
CA GLY A 846 -29.78 8.66 -1.99
C GLY A 846 -29.87 7.24 -2.59
N SER A 847 -28.87 6.87 -3.40
CA SER A 847 -28.78 5.55 -4.03
C SER A 847 -28.27 4.48 -3.06
N LYS A 848 -28.32 3.21 -3.48
CA LYS A 848 -27.56 2.15 -2.80
C LYS A 848 -26.06 2.50 -2.85
N LEU A 849 -25.30 2.01 -1.86
CA LEU A 849 -23.85 2.02 -1.96
C LEU A 849 -23.38 0.98 -2.99
N ASP A 850 -22.13 1.08 -3.41
CA ASP A 850 -21.40 0.04 -4.13
C ASP A 850 -20.02 -0.06 -3.45
N ILE A 851 -19.95 -0.92 -2.43
CA ILE A 851 -18.80 -1.01 -1.52
C ILE A 851 -17.80 -1.99 -2.12
N ASP A 852 -16.58 -1.55 -2.37
CA ASP A 852 -15.49 -2.42 -2.82
C ASP A 852 -15.34 -3.62 -1.86
N PRO A 853 -15.27 -4.87 -2.34
CA PRO A 853 -15.11 -6.04 -1.47
C PRO A 853 -13.87 -6.04 -0.56
N ALA A 854 -12.83 -5.24 -0.84
CA ALA A 854 -11.69 -5.06 0.05
C ALA A 854 -11.91 -3.99 1.14
N THR A 855 -12.94 -3.15 1.02
CA THR A 855 -13.34 -2.17 2.05
C THR A 855 -14.07 -2.88 3.20
N LYS A 856 -13.57 -2.69 4.42
CA LYS A 856 -14.07 -3.37 5.63
C LYS A 856 -15.23 -2.60 6.25
N ILE A 857 -16.41 -3.25 6.31
CA ILE A 857 -17.58 -2.75 7.04
C ILE A 857 -17.42 -3.04 8.54
N ARG A 858 -17.37 -1.98 9.35
CA ARG A 858 -17.30 -2.01 10.82
C ARG A 858 -18.42 -1.17 11.45
N PHE A 859 -18.67 -1.41 12.73
CA PHE A 859 -19.56 -0.63 13.59
C PHE A 859 -18.77 -0.25 14.83
N ALA A 860 -18.81 1.01 15.22
CA ALA A 860 -18.21 1.53 16.45
C ALA A 860 -18.76 2.94 16.77
N ASP A 861 -18.96 3.25 18.04
CA ASP A 861 -19.34 4.60 18.51
C ASP A 861 -18.16 5.59 18.41
N VAL A 862 -17.96 6.19 17.22
CA VAL A 862 -16.95 7.23 16.98
C VAL A 862 -17.45 8.63 17.38
N THR A 863 -18.76 8.79 17.60
CA THR A 863 -19.35 10.03 18.09
C THR A 863 -19.38 10.15 19.62
N GLY A 864 -19.21 9.04 20.34
CA GLY A 864 -19.49 8.91 21.78
C GLY A 864 -20.99 9.02 22.10
N GLY A 865 -21.86 8.80 21.12
CA GLY A 865 -23.31 8.98 21.22
C GLY A 865 -24.04 7.92 22.04
N GLY A 866 -23.34 6.86 22.44
CA GLY A 866 -23.94 5.62 22.96
C GLY A 866 -24.68 4.85 21.88
N ARG A 867 -24.25 4.95 20.61
CA ARG A 867 -24.77 4.23 19.45
C ARG A 867 -23.64 4.00 18.47
N ASP A 868 -23.53 2.79 17.95
CA ASP A 868 -22.54 2.46 16.95
C ASP A 868 -22.85 3.13 15.60
N ASP A 869 -21.83 3.77 15.05
CA ASP A 869 -21.81 4.41 13.75
C ASP A 869 -21.35 3.41 12.67
N TYR A 870 -21.84 3.53 11.44
CA TYR A 870 -21.48 2.62 10.35
C TYR A 870 -20.19 3.10 9.68
N LEU A 871 -19.13 2.29 9.71
CA LEU A 871 -17.79 2.62 9.21
C LEU A 871 -17.44 1.79 7.97
N LEU A 872 -16.92 2.45 6.94
CA LEU A 872 -16.20 1.83 5.83
C LEU A 872 -14.72 2.18 5.94
N ILE A 873 -13.87 1.16 6.08
CA ILE A 873 -12.41 1.28 6.14
C ILE A 873 -11.82 0.75 4.83
N GLU A 874 -11.27 1.62 4.00
CA GLU A 874 -10.68 1.29 2.70
C GLU A 874 -9.34 0.53 2.85
N PRO A 875 -8.80 -0.09 1.78
CA PRO A 875 -7.55 -0.84 1.86
C PRO A 875 -6.33 -0.01 2.25
N ASP A 876 -6.35 1.30 1.99
CA ASP A 876 -5.37 2.25 2.49
C ASP A 876 -5.61 2.70 3.94
N GLY A 877 -6.74 2.35 4.55
CA GLY A 877 -7.07 2.75 5.92
C GLY A 877 -7.86 4.05 6.06
N THR A 878 -8.22 4.72 4.96
CA THR A 878 -9.24 5.78 4.94
C THR A 878 -10.52 5.25 5.54
N THR A 879 -11.12 5.99 6.46
CA THR A 879 -12.36 5.60 7.14
C THR A 879 -13.44 6.65 6.93
N THR A 880 -14.55 6.23 6.33
CA THR A 880 -15.76 7.02 6.17
C THR A 880 -16.84 6.50 7.12
N ALA A 881 -17.45 7.39 7.89
CA ALA A 881 -18.47 7.10 8.89
C ALA A 881 -19.83 7.68 8.50
N TRP A 882 -20.89 6.92 8.75
CA TRP A 882 -22.27 7.40 8.75
C TRP A 882 -22.75 7.41 10.19
N TYR A 883 -22.98 8.62 10.73
CA TYR A 883 -23.33 8.75 12.14
C TYR A 883 -24.77 8.35 12.42
N ASN A 884 -24.95 7.66 13.55
CA ASN A 884 -26.21 7.06 13.95
C ASN A 884 -27.11 8.08 14.68
N GLN A 885 -28.09 8.63 13.97
CA GLN A 885 -29.09 9.56 14.51
C GLN A 885 -30.27 8.85 15.19
N GLY A 886 -30.19 7.53 15.36
CA GLY A 886 -31.14 6.73 16.10
C GLY A 886 -32.44 6.44 15.36
N TYR A 887 -33.32 5.72 16.05
CA TYR A 887 -34.59 5.26 15.51
C TYR A 887 -35.56 6.44 15.23
N THR A 888 -36.09 6.49 14.00
CA THR A 888 -36.97 7.56 13.53
C THR A 888 -38.28 7.01 12.96
N VAL A 889 -39.40 7.69 13.29
CA VAL A 889 -40.74 7.37 12.77
C VAL A 889 -41.25 8.54 11.91
N GLU A 890 -41.29 8.35 10.59
CA GLU A 890 -41.87 9.32 9.66
C GLU A 890 -43.16 8.80 9.04
N ARG A 891 -44.28 9.44 9.37
CA ARG A 891 -45.66 9.04 9.00
C ARG A 891 -45.99 7.62 9.45
N THR A 892 -45.66 6.62 8.65
CA THR A 892 -45.86 5.19 8.90
C THR A 892 -44.60 4.36 8.62
N ARG A 893 -43.47 4.99 8.29
CA ARG A 893 -42.19 4.33 8.05
C ARG A 893 -41.30 4.46 9.29
N GLN A 894 -40.84 3.32 9.77
CA GLN A 894 -40.03 3.16 10.98
C GLN A 894 -38.62 2.74 10.57
N TYR A 895 -37.61 3.58 10.73
CA TYR A 895 -36.29 3.32 10.14
C TYR A 895 -35.14 3.84 11.02
N LEU A 896 -33.95 3.25 10.87
CA LEU A 896 -32.74 3.77 11.50
C LEU A 896 -32.23 4.97 10.70
N LYS A 897 -32.09 6.12 11.36
CA LYS A 897 -31.65 7.34 10.70
C LYS A 897 -30.11 7.44 10.74
N TRP A 898 -29.52 7.61 9.56
CA TRP A 898 -28.11 7.85 9.35
C TRP A 898 -27.90 9.27 8.83
N ASP A 899 -26.87 9.96 9.31
CA ASP A 899 -26.37 11.19 8.69
C ASP A 899 -25.59 10.90 7.40
N SER A 900 -25.40 11.95 6.60
CA SER A 900 -24.54 11.89 5.41
C SER A 900 -23.10 11.53 5.77
N PRO A 901 -22.41 10.74 4.93
CA PRO A 901 -21.07 10.24 5.23
C PRO A 901 -20.06 11.35 5.53
N GLN A 902 -19.20 11.11 6.52
CA GLN A 902 -18.07 11.94 6.89
C GLN A 902 -16.78 11.11 6.79
N THR A 903 -15.75 11.60 6.10
CA THR A 903 -14.41 11.00 6.18
C THR A 903 -13.81 11.40 7.53
N ILE A 904 -13.68 10.44 8.45
CA ILE A 904 -13.26 10.69 9.84
C ILE A 904 -11.76 10.46 10.05
N SER A 905 -11.14 9.64 9.21
CA SER A 905 -9.69 9.53 9.11
C SER A 905 -9.33 9.14 7.68
N GLY A 906 -8.12 9.47 7.27
CA GLY A 906 -7.65 9.13 5.93
C GLY A 906 -6.66 7.96 5.93
N ALA A 907 -6.22 7.55 4.74
CA ALA A 907 -5.25 6.50 4.41
C ALA A 907 -3.98 6.39 5.31
N LEU A 908 -3.11 5.43 4.98
CA LEU A 908 -1.87 5.12 5.67
C LEU A 908 -0.75 4.81 4.65
N LEU A 909 0.52 5.08 5.01
CA LEU A 909 1.67 5.01 4.09
C LEU A 909 2.02 3.57 3.73
N LEU A 910 1.78 2.70 4.71
CA LEU A 910 1.98 1.27 4.70
C LEU A 910 0.76 0.70 5.42
N PRO A 911 -0.41 0.66 4.75
CA PRO A 911 -1.66 0.35 5.41
C PRO A 911 -1.68 -1.10 5.86
N ARG A 912 -2.06 -1.31 7.12
CA ARG A 912 -2.18 -2.63 7.76
C ARG A 912 -3.59 -2.77 8.33
N GLU A 913 -3.82 -3.75 9.19
CA GLU A 913 -5.08 -3.90 9.90
C GLU A 913 -5.38 -2.65 10.76
N ILE A 914 -6.59 -2.10 10.62
CA ILE A 914 -7.12 -1.03 11.49
C ILE A 914 -8.21 -1.61 12.40
N ARG A 915 -8.25 -1.12 13.64
CA ARG A 915 -9.33 -1.35 14.61
C ARG A 915 -9.87 -0.02 15.12
N TYR A 916 -11.12 -0.05 15.56
CA TYR A 916 -11.79 1.03 16.26
C TYR A 916 -12.28 0.49 17.60
N ALA A 917 -11.76 1.04 18.70
CA ALA A 917 -12.10 0.65 20.06
C ALA A 917 -11.71 1.79 21.03
N ASP A 918 -12.39 1.89 22.17
CA ASP A 918 -12.09 2.88 23.21
C ASP A 918 -10.84 2.45 24.01
N ILE A 919 -9.66 2.95 23.64
CA ILE A 919 -8.39 2.52 24.25
C ILE A 919 -8.10 3.24 25.57
N ASN A 920 -8.77 4.37 25.80
CA ASN A 920 -8.49 5.29 26.89
C ASN A 920 -9.59 5.34 27.98
N GLY A 921 -10.78 4.80 27.70
CA GLY A 921 -11.95 4.71 28.60
C GLY A 921 -12.89 5.92 28.58
N ASP A 922 -12.85 6.77 27.55
CA ASP A 922 -13.65 8.00 27.45
C ASP A 922 -15.01 7.83 26.74
N LYS A 923 -15.30 6.60 26.29
CA LYS A 923 -16.49 6.15 25.56
C LYS A 923 -16.58 6.63 24.12
N ARG A 924 -15.44 6.80 23.45
CA ARG A 924 -15.35 7.02 22.00
C ARG A 924 -14.37 6.01 21.41
N ALA A 925 -14.69 5.48 20.23
CA ALA A 925 -13.76 4.61 19.55
C ALA A 925 -12.56 5.41 18.98
N ASP A 926 -11.36 5.06 19.46
CA ASP A 926 -10.07 5.51 18.97
C ASP A 926 -9.65 4.74 17.73
N ARG A 927 -8.77 5.32 16.90
CA ARG A 927 -8.22 4.65 15.70
C ARG A 927 -6.94 3.93 16.07
N ILE A 928 -6.88 2.62 15.83
CA ILE A 928 -5.71 1.79 16.16
C ILE A 928 -5.18 1.12 14.89
N LEU A 929 -3.89 1.28 14.61
CA LEU A 929 -3.15 0.58 13.56
C LEU A 929 -2.36 -0.57 14.17
N ILE A 930 -2.55 -1.78 13.66
CA ILE A 930 -1.75 -2.95 14.04
C ILE A 930 -0.42 -2.93 13.27
N THR A 931 0.70 -3.20 13.94
CA THR A 931 2.00 -3.36 13.27
C THR A 931 2.07 -4.71 12.54
N ALA A 932 3.10 -4.95 11.72
CA ALA A 932 3.24 -6.22 10.97
C ALA A 932 3.45 -7.44 11.90
N ASN A 933 4.05 -7.22 13.07
CA ASN A 933 4.39 -8.28 14.02
C ASN A 933 3.43 -8.27 15.23
N GLY A 934 2.25 -7.65 15.10
CA GLY A 934 1.21 -7.70 16.12
C GLY A 934 1.44 -6.84 17.37
N GLY A 935 2.07 -5.68 17.21
CA GLY A 935 2.00 -4.55 18.14
C GLY A 935 0.97 -3.50 17.68
N ALA A 936 0.96 -2.30 18.27
CA ALA A 936 -0.04 -1.28 17.94
C ALA A 936 0.44 0.19 18.08
N ARG A 937 -0.10 1.06 17.21
CA ARG A 937 -0.06 2.53 17.26
C ARG A 937 -1.49 3.07 17.30
N ALA A 938 -1.74 4.16 18.00
CA ALA A 938 -3.07 4.75 18.09
C ALA A 938 -3.13 6.25 17.81
N TRP A 939 -4.31 6.69 17.38
CA TRP A 939 -4.73 8.08 17.38
C TRP A 939 -6.00 8.21 18.24
N ILE A 940 -5.94 9.10 19.22
CA ILE A 940 -7.02 9.31 20.19
C ILE A 940 -8.12 10.19 19.59
N ASN A 941 -9.38 9.78 19.77
CA ASN A 941 -10.56 10.48 19.30
C ASN A 941 -10.91 11.65 20.23
N GLU A 942 -10.47 12.86 19.86
CA GLU A 942 -10.75 14.09 20.59
C GLU A 942 -11.95 14.86 20.01
N GLY A 943 -12.69 14.25 19.08
CA GLY A 943 -13.86 14.84 18.42
C GLY A 943 -14.95 15.27 19.41
N PRO A 944 -15.69 16.37 19.14
CA PRO A 944 -16.78 16.79 19.99
C PRO A 944 -17.86 15.71 20.10
N LYS A 945 -18.37 15.48 21.31
CA LYS A 945 -19.37 14.44 21.57
C LYS A 945 -20.64 14.66 20.72
N GLY A 946 -21.04 13.64 19.97
CA GLY A 946 -22.15 13.70 19.01
C GLY A 946 -21.79 14.26 17.62
N LEU A 947 -20.51 14.59 17.37
CA LEU A 947 -19.99 15.05 16.07
C LEU A 947 -18.74 14.27 15.60
N GLY A 948 -17.97 13.70 16.53
CA GLY A 948 -16.94 12.68 16.28
C GLY A 948 -15.74 13.11 15.42
N GLY A 949 -14.88 12.13 15.08
CA GLY A 949 -14.01 12.18 13.91
C GLY A 949 -12.77 13.09 13.93
N THR A 950 -12.31 13.57 15.09
CA THR A 950 -11.01 14.28 15.18
C THR A 950 -10.00 13.40 15.90
N TYR A 951 -8.90 13.05 15.24
CA TYR A 951 -7.93 12.08 15.74
C TYR A 951 -6.55 12.73 15.99
N ARG A 952 -6.04 12.62 17.22
CA ARG A 952 -4.68 13.07 17.60
C ARG A 952 -3.74 11.88 17.71
N ASP A 953 -2.67 11.89 16.94
CA ASP A 953 -1.62 10.87 16.99
C ASP A 953 -0.95 10.82 18.37
N ILE A 954 -0.83 9.63 18.94
CA ILE A 954 -0.02 9.38 20.15
C ILE A 954 1.12 8.42 19.89
N GLY A 955 1.30 7.95 18.66
CA GLY A 955 2.33 6.99 18.31
C GLY A 955 2.09 5.63 18.96
N LYS A 956 3.17 4.95 19.32
CA LYS A 956 3.16 3.55 19.75
C LYS A 956 2.41 3.38 21.08
N ILE A 957 1.54 2.37 21.15
CA ILE A 957 0.82 1.98 22.37
C ILE A 957 1.11 0.53 22.81
N ALA A 958 1.65 -0.31 21.92
CA ALA A 958 2.07 -1.66 22.25
C ALA A 958 3.29 -2.06 21.40
N ASP A 959 4.26 -2.73 22.03
CA ASP A 959 5.38 -3.39 21.38
C ASP A 959 4.92 -4.59 20.53
N ASP A 960 5.81 -5.09 19.67
CA ASP A 960 5.52 -6.19 18.75
C ASP A 960 5.54 -7.53 19.51
N ALA A 961 4.44 -8.30 19.46
CA ALA A 961 4.29 -9.57 20.18
C ALA A 961 4.47 -10.85 19.35
N ASP A 962 4.91 -10.73 18.11
CA ASP A 962 5.04 -11.80 17.12
C ASP A 962 3.70 -12.52 16.85
N VAL A 963 2.59 -11.75 16.86
CA VAL A 963 1.23 -12.26 16.59
C VAL A 963 0.69 -11.77 15.24
N PRO A 964 -0.09 -12.59 14.49
CA PRO A 964 -0.54 -12.18 13.16
C PRO A 964 -1.49 -10.97 13.22
N PRO A 965 -1.30 -9.90 12.43
CA PRO A 965 -2.06 -8.65 12.58
C PRO A 965 -3.58 -8.80 12.40
N GLN A 966 -4.00 -9.72 11.54
CA GLN A 966 -5.42 -10.06 11.32
C GLN A 966 -6.10 -10.69 12.56
N ASP A 967 -5.35 -11.40 13.40
CA ASP A 967 -5.87 -12.09 14.59
C ASP A 967 -6.17 -11.06 15.71
N VAL A 968 -5.56 -9.88 15.66
CA VAL A 968 -5.68 -8.83 16.69
C VAL A 968 -7.06 -8.16 16.63
N GLN A 969 -7.71 -8.05 17.78
CA GLN A 969 -8.92 -7.28 18.06
C GLN A 969 -8.71 -6.47 19.34
N PHE A 970 -9.60 -5.51 19.60
CA PHE A 970 -9.64 -4.75 20.84
C PHE A 970 -11.06 -4.75 21.40
N ALA A 971 -11.21 -5.06 22.69
CA ALA A 971 -12.48 -5.06 23.43
C ALA A 971 -12.21 -5.03 24.95
N ASP A 972 -13.11 -4.47 25.74
CA ASP A 972 -13.05 -4.53 27.22
C ASP A 972 -13.35 -5.98 27.67
N MET A 973 -12.35 -6.69 28.20
CA MET A 973 -12.47 -8.10 28.59
C MET A 973 -12.62 -8.29 30.10
N ASP A 974 -12.17 -7.34 30.93
CA ASP A 974 -12.23 -7.41 32.40
C ASP A 974 -13.29 -6.50 33.06
N GLY A 975 -13.82 -5.51 32.32
CA GLY A 975 -14.84 -4.57 32.75
C GLY A 975 -14.30 -3.28 33.37
N ASP A 976 -13.01 -2.95 33.18
CA ASP A 976 -12.42 -1.69 33.69
C ASP A 976 -12.91 -0.46 32.92
N GLY A 977 -13.37 -0.63 31.68
CA GLY A 977 -13.86 0.42 30.79
C GLY A 977 -12.94 0.78 29.63
N LYS A 978 -11.75 0.20 29.53
CA LYS A 978 -10.81 0.36 28.41
C LYS A 978 -10.78 -0.91 27.55
N ALA A 979 -10.44 -0.76 26.29
CA ALA A 979 -10.23 -1.90 25.42
C ALA A 979 -8.88 -2.58 25.69
N ASP A 980 -8.93 -3.91 25.85
CA ASP A 980 -7.78 -4.80 25.98
C ASP A 980 -7.27 -5.25 24.62
N PHE A 981 -6.00 -5.65 24.55
CA PHE A 981 -5.44 -6.26 23.34
C PHE A 981 -5.82 -7.74 23.33
N VAL A 982 -6.45 -8.22 22.26
CA VAL A 982 -6.92 -9.60 22.16
C VAL A 982 -6.48 -10.24 20.85
N ARG A 983 -5.77 -11.37 20.90
CA ARG A 983 -5.52 -12.22 19.75
C ARG A 983 -6.59 -13.30 19.69
N ILE A 984 -7.43 -13.26 18.65
CA ILE A 984 -8.33 -14.38 18.30
C ILE A 984 -7.73 -15.07 17.08
N GLY A 985 -7.10 -16.24 17.29
CA GLY A 985 -6.66 -17.07 16.17
C GLY A 985 -7.85 -17.54 15.33
N TRP A 986 -7.61 -17.90 14.08
CA TRP A 986 -8.65 -18.34 13.13
C TRP A 986 -9.57 -19.50 13.59
N THR A 987 -9.16 -20.28 14.60
CA THR A 987 -10.00 -21.33 15.25
C THR A 987 -10.88 -20.79 16.37
N GLY A 988 -10.71 -19.54 16.80
CA GLY A 988 -11.36 -18.98 17.99
C GLY A 988 -10.60 -19.19 19.30
N VAL A 989 -9.38 -19.75 19.27
CA VAL A 989 -8.49 -19.73 20.43
C VAL A 989 -8.11 -18.28 20.72
N THR A 990 -8.41 -17.81 21.93
CA THR A 990 -8.31 -16.40 22.32
C THR A 990 -7.28 -16.22 23.43
N HIS A 991 -6.33 -15.31 23.20
CA HIS A 991 -5.33 -14.84 24.16
C HIS A 991 -5.58 -13.34 24.42
N ALA A 992 -5.54 -12.89 25.67
CA ALA A 992 -5.76 -11.49 26.02
C ALA A 992 -4.61 -10.89 26.84
N TRP A 993 -4.35 -9.60 26.64
CA TRP A 993 -3.48 -8.76 27.46
C TRP A 993 -4.28 -7.55 27.92
N LEU A 994 -4.44 -7.41 29.24
CA LEU A 994 -5.25 -6.33 29.79
C LEU A 994 -4.52 -4.99 29.69
N ASN A 995 -5.26 -3.95 29.34
CA ASN A 995 -4.77 -2.59 29.22
C ASN A 995 -4.55 -2.02 30.62
N GLN A 996 -3.29 -1.85 31.03
CA GLN A 996 -2.88 -1.22 32.30
C GLN A 996 -2.16 0.13 32.08
N LEU A 997 -2.24 0.69 30.87
CA LEU A 997 -1.69 2.02 30.56
C LEU A 997 -2.38 3.11 31.41
N PRO A 998 -1.61 4.05 32.00
CA PRO A 998 -2.17 5.10 32.84
C PRO A 998 -2.77 6.25 32.01
N ALA A 999 -3.74 6.97 32.60
CA ALA A 999 -4.54 7.98 31.89
C ALA A 999 -3.77 9.23 31.43
N ASP A 1000 -2.50 9.40 31.81
CA ASP A 1000 -1.59 10.42 31.29
C ASP A 1000 -0.81 9.94 30.05
N TYR A 1001 -0.62 8.63 29.86
CA TYR A 1001 0.03 8.05 28.68
C TYR A 1001 -0.62 8.51 27.37
N PHE A 1002 -1.96 8.51 27.31
CA PHE A 1002 -2.73 8.92 26.12
C PHE A 1002 -2.69 10.44 25.82
N LYS A 1003 -2.00 11.25 26.64
CA LYS A 1003 -1.86 12.71 26.47
C LYS A 1003 -0.52 13.11 25.85
N THR A 1004 0.42 12.18 25.77
CA THR A 1004 1.77 12.38 25.21
C THR A 1004 1.94 11.58 23.93
N PHE A 1005 2.88 12.01 23.08
CA PHE A 1005 3.27 11.26 21.89
C PHE A 1005 4.45 10.32 22.23
N HIS A 1006 4.36 9.07 21.77
CA HIS A 1006 5.34 8.00 21.99
C HIS A 1006 5.89 7.54 20.63
N PRO A 1007 7.15 7.85 20.28
CA PRO A 1007 7.69 7.63 18.93
C PRO A 1007 7.78 6.16 18.50
#